data_AF-A0A1H1YG61-F1
#
_entry.id   AF-A0A1H1YG61-F1
#
_cell.length_a   1.000
_cell.length_b   1.000
_cell.length_c   1.000
_cell.angle_alpha   90.00
_cell.angle_beta   90.00
_cell.angle_gamma   90.00
#
_symmetry.space_group_name_H-M   'P 1'
#
loop_
_entity.id
_entity.type
_entity.pdbx_description
1 polymer ?
#
loop_
_entity_poly.entity_id
_entity_poly.type
_entity_poly.pdbx_seq_one_letter_code
_entity_poly.pdbx_strand_id
1 'polypeptide(L)'
;MAGRQRIDRVRRQYNQWVANQTLEDYALRFTAKSARRWSAARVANTALGAISFLALEAIGGTITLNYGVTNSTAAILVVSVIIFCCGLPIAYHAAKYGIDIDLLTRGAGFGYIGSTVTSLIYASFTFIFFAIEAVILATALEICFGIPRPIGYLVSAVIIIPLVTYGITLISRFQLWTQPLWIILHILPFAAIAYANPHSFAEWVKFPGEHGDPNGHLDLLLFGTAASVVFSLVAQIGEQVDFLRFLPRDRRTSRTAWWIALLSAGPGWIILGALKLLAGSFLAFFALSHGVSAEHAAEPAHMYLEAFRYVLSQPDLALALTGSFVILSQLKINVTNAYAGSIAWSNFFSRLTHSHPGRVVWLVFNVLVALLLMEIGVYKALEQTLALYSNVAIAWVGALVADLVINKPLRLRPQHMEFKRAHLYDINPVGVGAMTIATVVSISAFYGLFGPTAKALSPFVALIAAFVSAPLIAYATGGKYYIARKPKRSWQNLEAIQCCICEHSFEPEDMASCPAYAGPICSLCCSLDARCHDLCKPHARIQAQVSETLGDRLPKPIYALINSQLGHYLGVFAVSAGLVGLTLGLIYLQTSPAVHADNLQLSDVLWKVFFALTIIIGVVAWLFVLAQQSRRAAEAETRRQTTLLIQEIDAHKRTDAELQRAKEVAESANLAKSRYVVGLSHELRSPLNAISGYAQLLEQDSSLQSKPRDQVRVVRRSADHLSGLIDGILDISKIEAGRLYLSRDEVRLHDFLDQLVGMFRLQAAAKGIDFVFKRPAILPVVVFADEKRLRQILINLLSNAIKFTQAGSVQFVVHYRSPVAEFEVIDTGPGIRADDLERIFAPFERGALGVSQPQTGTGLGLTISRLLAGVMGGDIQVISTVGRGSTFRVKMLLSEVTNPTRIAPVDATVFGYHGARKTILVTDDDPVQRDLLREVLTPLGFILLSAPDGPGCLALAQHCRPDLFLLDISMPGMDGWTVAETLRSNGHHQARILMVSASALEAHGTPLAQPFHDGYLMKPIDIPRLLELIRQLLKIEWQYETDQSDVPHWKPDRGSRPPAKHVEELIGLGQMGYIRAIQLKLDEIGTDHPEHGDFVAQMRALIDRFDLDQYMATLKTLYSYDH
;
A
#
# COMPACT_ATOMS: atom_id res chain seq x y z
N MET A 1 -1.97 -21.69 11.96
CA MET A 1 -2.94 -20.84 11.20
C MET A 1 -2.30 -20.49 9.87
N ALA A 2 -2.87 -20.90 8.73
CA ALA A 2 -2.32 -20.56 7.42
C ALA A 2 -2.38 -19.03 7.22
N GLY A 3 -1.25 -18.40 6.90
CA GLY A 3 -1.17 -16.95 6.70
C GLY A 3 -2.16 -16.47 5.63
N ARG A 4 -2.86 -15.38 5.92
CA ARG A 4 -3.78 -14.72 4.97
C ARG A 4 -3.01 -14.35 3.70
N GLN A 5 -3.35 -14.97 2.57
CA GLN A 5 -2.80 -14.53 1.28
C GLN A 5 -3.28 -13.10 0.98
N ARG A 6 -2.36 -12.19 0.65
CA ARG A 6 -2.69 -10.83 0.22
C ARG A 6 -3.02 -10.81 -1.27
N ILE A 7 -4.01 -9.99 -1.64
CA ILE A 7 -4.45 -9.83 -3.03
C ILE A 7 -3.68 -8.66 -3.64
N ASP A 8 -3.00 -8.92 -4.75
CA ASP A 8 -2.32 -7.90 -5.54
C ASP A 8 -3.34 -6.98 -6.23
N ARG A 9 -3.05 -5.67 -6.27
CA ARG A 9 -3.87 -4.64 -6.93
C ARG A 9 -4.11 -4.95 -8.41
N VAL A 10 -3.10 -5.42 -9.14
CA VAL A 10 -3.23 -5.76 -10.57
C VAL A 10 -4.23 -6.90 -10.75
N ARG A 11 -4.14 -7.93 -9.92
CA ARG A 11 -5.07 -9.07 -9.98
C ARG A 11 -6.48 -8.68 -9.56
N ARG A 12 -6.62 -7.76 -8.59
CA ARG A 12 -7.92 -7.20 -8.20
C ARG A 12 -8.58 -6.48 -9.37
N GLN A 13 -7.86 -5.57 -10.04
CA GLN A 13 -8.36 -4.84 -11.21
C GLN A 13 -8.74 -5.79 -12.35
N TYR A 14 -7.89 -6.77 -12.64
CA TYR A 14 -8.18 -7.83 -13.61
C TYR A 14 -9.47 -8.58 -13.25
N ASN A 15 -9.63 -9.02 -11.99
CA ASN A 15 -10.83 -9.73 -11.56
C ASN A 15 -12.08 -8.84 -11.50
N GLN A 16 -11.95 -7.53 -11.27
CA GLN A 16 -13.05 -6.55 -11.37
C GLN A 16 -13.52 -6.40 -12.82
N TRP A 17 -12.57 -6.31 -13.76
CA TRP A 17 -12.86 -6.24 -15.19
C TRP A 17 -13.56 -7.52 -15.69
N VAL A 18 -12.99 -8.70 -15.39
CA VAL A 18 -13.61 -9.99 -15.77
C VAL A 18 -14.96 -10.21 -15.07
N ALA A 19 -15.16 -9.65 -13.87
CA ALA A 19 -16.45 -9.72 -13.18
C ALA A 19 -17.52 -8.80 -13.75
N ASN A 20 -17.20 -7.93 -14.73
CA ASN A 20 -18.16 -7.01 -15.32
C ASN A 20 -19.13 -7.73 -16.27
N GLN A 21 -20.38 -7.84 -15.83
CA GLN A 21 -21.42 -8.66 -16.45
C GLN A 21 -21.87 -8.17 -17.83
N THR A 22 -21.76 -6.88 -18.13
CA THR A 22 -22.22 -6.31 -19.41
C THR A 22 -21.33 -6.68 -20.59
N LEU A 23 -20.04 -6.91 -20.36
CA LEU A 23 -19.10 -7.30 -21.42
C LEU A 23 -19.01 -8.83 -21.57
N GLU A 24 -19.08 -9.55 -20.45
CA GLU A 24 -18.86 -10.99 -20.38
C GLU A 24 -20.14 -11.84 -20.41
N ASP A 25 -21.33 -11.22 -20.36
CA ASP A 25 -22.65 -11.87 -20.52
C ASP A 25 -22.84 -13.16 -19.69
N TYR A 26 -22.41 -13.11 -18.42
CA TYR A 26 -22.44 -14.26 -17.50
C TYR A 26 -21.70 -15.51 -18.01
N ALA A 27 -20.68 -15.34 -18.86
CA ALA A 27 -19.72 -16.40 -19.13
C ALA A 27 -19.14 -16.88 -17.79
N LEU A 28 -19.03 -18.21 -17.61
CA LEU A 28 -18.46 -18.87 -16.42
C LEU A 28 -19.30 -18.85 -15.12
N ARG A 29 -20.49 -18.25 -15.12
CA ARG A 29 -21.28 -18.05 -13.89
C ARG A 29 -22.72 -18.50 -14.03
N PHE A 30 -23.30 -18.80 -12.87
CA PHE A 30 -24.74 -18.89 -12.73
C PHE A 30 -25.41 -17.56 -13.09
N THR A 31 -26.56 -17.63 -13.73
CA THR A 31 -27.38 -16.47 -14.08
C THR A 31 -28.17 -16.01 -12.86
N ALA A 32 -27.68 -14.92 -12.25
CA ALA A 32 -28.30 -14.26 -11.09
C ALA A 32 -29.79 -14.00 -11.31
N LYS A 33 -30.60 -14.05 -10.24
CA LYS A 33 -32.05 -13.78 -10.32
C LYS A 33 -32.31 -12.38 -10.87
N SER A 34 -31.50 -11.41 -10.48
CA SER A 34 -31.54 -10.02 -11.00
C SER A 34 -31.29 -9.92 -12.52
N ALA A 35 -30.54 -10.86 -13.11
CA ALA A 35 -30.22 -10.90 -14.53
C ALA A 35 -31.37 -11.42 -15.41
N ARG A 36 -32.32 -12.16 -14.83
CA ARG A 36 -33.46 -12.79 -15.54
C ARG A 36 -34.61 -11.80 -15.74
N ARG A 37 -34.27 -10.67 -16.35
CA ARG A 37 -35.16 -9.51 -16.52
C ARG A 37 -36.06 -9.57 -17.75
N TRP A 38 -35.74 -10.43 -18.71
CA TRP A 38 -36.48 -10.54 -19.98
C TRP A 38 -37.78 -11.33 -19.80
N SER A 39 -38.80 -11.02 -20.60
CA SER A 39 -40.07 -11.75 -20.58
C SER A 39 -39.87 -13.18 -21.12
N ALA A 40 -40.67 -14.13 -20.62
CA ALA A 40 -40.64 -15.52 -21.08
C ALA A 40 -40.82 -15.65 -22.60
N ALA A 41 -41.71 -14.83 -23.19
CA ALA A 41 -41.90 -14.77 -24.64
C ALA A 41 -40.66 -14.29 -25.41
N ARG A 42 -39.92 -13.30 -24.87
CA ARG A 42 -38.70 -12.81 -25.53
C ARG A 42 -37.58 -13.86 -25.48
N VAL A 43 -37.43 -14.55 -24.35
CA VAL A 43 -36.45 -15.65 -24.22
C VAL A 43 -36.79 -16.77 -25.21
N ALA A 44 -38.06 -17.17 -25.26
CA ALA A 44 -38.53 -18.19 -26.20
C ALA A 44 -38.33 -17.80 -27.66
N ASN A 45 -38.69 -16.58 -28.06
CA ASN A 45 -38.46 -16.12 -29.43
C ASN A 45 -36.97 -16.06 -29.80
N THR A 46 -36.10 -15.67 -28.86
CA THR A 46 -34.65 -15.63 -29.10
C THR A 46 -34.10 -17.04 -29.32
N ALA A 47 -34.51 -18.00 -28.50
CA ALA A 47 -34.15 -19.42 -28.62
C ALA A 47 -34.66 -20.05 -29.93
N LEU A 48 -35.91 -19.77 -30.31
CA LEU A 48 -36.48 -20.20 -31.60
C LEU A 48 -35.75 -19.58 -32.80
N GLY A 49 -35.14 -18.40 -32.65
CA GLY A 49 -34.30 -17.79 -33.68
C GLY A 49 -33.10 -18.66 -34.07
N ALA A 50 -32.61 -19.50 -33.16
CA ALA A 50 -31.56 -20.48 -33.44
C ALA A 50 -32.03 -21.65 -34.33
N ILE A 51 -33.33 -21.78 -34.65
CA ILE A 51 -33.86 -22.83 -35.55
C ILE A 51 -33.76 -22.40 -37.02
N SER A 52 -33.22 -21.22 -37.30
CA SER A 52 -33.07 -20.68 -38.66
C SER A 52 -32.03 -21.39 -39.53
N PHE A 53 -31.21 -22.26 -38.94
CA PHE A 53 -30.12 -22.96 -39.60
C PHE A 53 -30.58 -23.88 -40.72
N LEU A 54 -29.85 -23.84 -41.84
CA LEU A 54 -30.22 -24.57 -43.07
C LEU A 54 -29.50 -25.91 -43.20
N ALA A 55 -28.57 -26.24 -42.29
CA ALA A 55 -28.02 -27.59 -42.25
C ALA A 55 -29.08 -28.65 -41.95
N LEU A 56 -30.22 -28.31 -41.30
CA LEU A 56 -31.33 -29.27 -41.16
C LEU A 56 -31.90 -29.66 -42.52
N GLU A 57 -32.17 -28.69 -43.39
CA GLU A 57 -32.66 -28.97 -44.73
C GLU A 57 -31.63 -29.78 -45.53
N ALA A 58 -30.35 -29.41 -45.44
CA ALA A 58 -29.26 -30.12 -46.10
C ALA A 58 -29.14 -31.58 -45.62
N ILE A 59 -29.16 -31.80 -44.30
CA ILE A 59 -29.10 -33.14 -43.68
C ILE A 59 -30.33 -33.95 -44.11
N GLY A 60 -31.53 -33.38 -44.02
CA GLY A 60 -32.79 -34.04 -44.38
C GLY A 60 -32.85 -34.43 -45.86
N GLY A 61 -32.34 -33.55 -46.74
CA GLY A 61 -32.16 -33.83 -48.15
C GLY A 61 -31.18 -34.96 -48.40
N THR A 62 -29.97 -34.87 -47.82
CA THR A 62 -28.90 -35.86 -47.99
C THR A 62 -29.33 -37.27 -47.58
N ILE A 63 -29.90 -37.44 -46.37
CA ILE A 63 -30.34 -38.75 -45.90
C ILE A 63 -31.51 -39.30 -46.74
N THR A 64 -32.31 -38.43 -47.35
CA THR A 64 -33.43 -38.86 -48.21
C THR A 64 -32.93 -39.31 -49.58
N LEU A 65 -32.02 -38.55 -50.19
CA LEU A 65 -31.40 -38.90 -51.46
C LEU A 65 -30.65 -40.24 -51.35
N ASN A 66 -29.94 -40.47 -50.24
CA ASN A 66 -29.19 -41.71 -50.04
C ASN A 66 -30.06 -42.90 -49.62
N TYR A 67 -30.96 -42.72 -48.64
CA TYR A 67 -31.63 -43.83 -47.93
C TYR A 67 -33.15 -43.95 -48.19
N GLY A 68 -33.74 -43.00 -48.93
CA GLY A 68 -35.17 -42.98 -49.24
C GLY A 68 -36.04 -42.37 -48.13
N VAL A 69 -37.27 -41.98 -48.50
CA VAL A 69 -38.19 -41.27 -47.58
C VAL A 69 -38.65 -42.14 -46.41
N THR A 70 -38.89 -43.44 -46.63
CA THR A 70 -39.33 -44.34 -45.55
C THR A 70 -38.31 -44.38 -44.41
N ASN A 71 -37.05 -44.66 -44.74
CA ASN A 71 -35.98 -44.78 -43.75
C ASN A 71 -35.65 -43.43 -43.13
N SER A 72 -35.56 -42.36 -43.93
CA SER A 72 -35.24 -41.02 -43.42
C SER A 72 -36.34 -40.48 -42.50
N THR A 73 -37.61 -40.61 -42.87
CA THR A 73 -38.74 -40.17 -42.04
C THR A 73 -38.80 -40.92 -40.73
N ALA A 74 -38.65 -42.26 -40.76
CA ALA A 74 -38.60 -43.06 -39.54
C ALA A 74 -37.43 -42.63 -38.63
N ALA A 75 -36.24 -42.43 -39.19
CA ALA A 75 -35.06 -41.96 -38.46
C ALA A 75 -35.29 -40.56 -37.84
N ILE A 76 -35.79 -39.60 -38.62
CA ILE A 76 -36.09 -38.24 -38.16
C ILE A 76 -37.06 -38.29 -36.98
N LEU A 77 -38.17 -39.03 -37.09
CA LEU A 77 -39.19 -39.07 -36.04
C LEU A 77 -38.68 -39.72 -34.76
N VAL A 78 -38.05 -40.91 -34.86
CA VAL A 78 -37.55 -41.64 -33.68
C VAL A 78 -36.47 -40.85 -32.96
N VAL A 79 -35.49 -40.33 -33.69
CA VAL A 79 -34.39 -39.56 -33.08
C VAL A 79 -34.90 -38.24 -32.50
N SER A 80 -35.86 -37.58 -33.15
CA SER A 80 -36.46 -36.35 -32.64
C SER A 80 -37.17 -36.56 -31.30
N VAL A 81 -37.89 -37.68 -31.14
CA VAL A 81 -38.51 -38.05 -29.86
C VAL A 81 -37.43 -38.27 -28.79
N ILE A 82 -36.35 -38.97 -29.13
CA ILE A 82 -35.24 -39.22 -28.19
C ILE A 82 -34.57 -37.90 -27.77
N ILE A 83 -34.26 -37.01 -28.72
CA ILE A 83 -33.69 -35.69 -28.44
C ILE A 83 -34.64 -34.86 -27.56
N PHE A 84 -35.95 -34.87 -27.84
CA PHE A 84 -36.95 -34.20 -27.02
C PHE A 84 -36.95 -34.72 -25.58
N CYS A 85 -37.00 -36.04 -25.41
CA CYS A 85 -36.99 -36.71 -24.11
C CYS A 85 -35.70 -36.44 -23.33
N CYS A 86 -34.55 -36.39 -23.99
CA CYS A 86 -33.26 -36.06 -23.38
C CYS A 86 -33.17 -34.56 -23.03
N GLY A 87 -33.69 -33.68 -23.90
CA GLY A 87 -33.64 -32.23 -23.74
C GLY A 87 -34.54 -31.72 -22.62
N LEU A 88 -35.69 -32.36 -22.35
CA LEU A 88 -36.64 -31.92 -21.33
C LEU A 88 -36.05 -31.82 -19.91
N PRO A 89 -35.42 -32.86 -19.33
CA PRO A 89 -34.83 -32.78 -17.98
C PRO A 89 -33.67 -31.79 -17.92
N ILE A 90 -32.88 -31.69 -18.99
CA ILE A 90 -31.77 -30.73 -19.12
C ILE A 90 -32.32 -29.30 -19.07
N ALA A 91 -33.28 -28.99 -19.94
CA ALA A 91 -33.93 -27.69 -20.03
C ALA A 91 -34.62 -27.28 -18.71
N TYR A 92 -35.37 -28.21 -18.10
CA TYR A 92 -36.01 -27.98 -16.81
C TYR A 92 -35.00 -27.58 -15.72
N HIS A 93 -33.88 -28.29 -15.61
CA HIS A 93 -32.88 -28.01 -14.60
C HIS A 93 -32.06 -26.75 -14.88
N ALA A 94 -31.70 -26.52 -16.15
CA ALA A 94 -31.08 -25.27 -16.58
C ALA A 94 -31.94 -24.05 -16.25
N ALA A 95 -33.22 -24.04 -16.62
CA ALA A 95 -34.13 -22.94 -16.34
C ALA A 95 -34.37 -22.74 -14.83
N LYS A 96 -34.60 -23.85 -14.12
CA LYS A 96 -34.87 -23.83 -12.67
C LYS A 96 -33.73 -23.21 -11.90
N TYR A 97 -32.49 -23.62 -12.15
CA TYR A 97 -31.33 -23.14 -11.42
C TYR A 97 -30.65 -21.92 -12.09
N GLY A 98 -30.95 -21.62 -13.36
CA GLY A 98 -30.28 -20.61 -14.21
C GLY A 98 -28.81 -20.90 -14.37
N ILE A 99 -28.53 -22.07 -14.90
CA ILE A 99 -27.19 -22.57 -15.16
C ILE A 99 -27.10 -22.95 -16.63
N ASP A 100 -25.92 -22.78 -17.22
CA ASP A 100 -25.63 -23.25 -18.57
C ASP A 100 -25.43 -24.77 -18.60
N ILE A 101 -25.23 -25.33 -19.81
CA ILE A 101 -25.07 -26.76 -20.02
C ILE A 101 -23.81 -27.29 -19.31
N ASP A 102 -22.75 -26.48 -19.21
CA ASP A 102 -21.50 -26.86 -18.56
C ASP A 102 -21.65 -26.92 -17.03
N LEU A 103 -22.19 -25.88 -16.39
CA LEU A 103 -22.46 -25.85 -14.95
C LEU A 103 -23.44 -26.94 -14.54
N LEU A 104 -24.44 -27.25 -15.38
CA LEU A 104 -25.32 -28.39 -15.19
C LEU A 104 -24.53 -29.70 -15.18
N THR A 105 -23.65 -29.89 -16.17
CA THR A 105 -22.81 -31.09 -16.30
C THR A 105 -21.85 -31.26 -15.11
N ARG A 106 -21.25 -30.16 -14.61
CA ARG A 106 -20.41 -30.15 -13.39
C ARG A 106 -21.13 -30.77 -12.20
N GLY A 107 -22.37 -30.36 -11.96
CA GLY A 107 -23.19 -30.81 -10.84
C GLY A 107 -23.89 -32.16 -11.05
N ALA A 108 -23.89 -32.68 -12.28
CA ALA A 108 -24.60 -33.89 -12.70
C ALA A 108 -23.63 -35.01 -13.08
N GLY A 109 -22.73 -35.35 -12.16
CA GLY A 109 -21.91 -36.56 -12.27
C GLY A 109 -20.53 -36.39 -12.89
N PHE A 110 -20.14 -35.21 -13.41
CA PHE A 110 -18.83 -35.05 -14.07
C PHE A 110 -17.75 -34.43 -13.16
N GLY A 111 -18.13 -33.57 -12.21
CA GLY A 111 -17.16 -32.82 -11.39
C GLY A 111 -16.61 -31.59 -12.12
N TYR A 112 -15.69 -30.88 -11.45
CA TYR A 112 -15.22 -29.57 -11.91
C TYR A 112 -14.31 -29.63 -13.14
N ILE A 113 -13.31 -30.51 -13.13
CA ILE A 113 -12.40 -30.71 -14.28
C ILE A 113 -12.99 -31.72 -15.27
N GLY A 114 -13.78 -32.70 -14.80
CA GLY A 114 -14.45 -33.65 -15.68
C GLY A 114 -15.38 -32.97 -16.70
N SER A 115 -16.05 -31.87 -16.34
CA SER A 115 -16.87 -31.10 -17.29
C SER A 115 -16.06 -30.33 -18.33
N THR A 116 -14.73 -30.21 -18.18
CA THR A 116 -13.87 -29.64 -19.22
C THR A 116 -13.92 -30.47 -20.51
N VAL A 117 -14.00 -31.80 -20.40
CA VAL A 117 -14.15 -32.67 -21.57
C VAL A 117 -15.48 -32.40 -22.29
N THR A 118 -16.56 -32.19 -21.54
CA THR A 118 -17.87 -31.92 -22.13
C THR A 118 -17.96 -30.52 -22.73
N SER A 119 -17.28 -29.53 -22.14
CA SER A 119 -17.12 -28.21 -22.76
C SER A 119 -16.36 -28.28 -24.09
N LEU A 120 -15.38 -29.18 -24.22
CA LEU A 120 -14.67 -29.39 -25.49
C LEU A 120 -15.56 -30.05 -26.54
N ILE A 121 -16.36 -31.05 -26.15
CA ILE A 121 -17.37 -31.66 -27.03
C ILE A 121 -18.34 -30.59 -27.55
N TYR A 122 -18.87 -29.76 -26.64
CA TYR A 122 -19.78 -28.68 -26.99
C TYR A 122 -19.10 -27.57 -27.82
N ALA A 123 -17.87 -27.17 -27.52
CA ALA A 123 -17.13 -26.23 -28.36
C ALA A 123 -16.90 -26.80 -29.77
N SER A 124 -16.62 -28.10 -29.87
CA SER A 124 -16.45 -28.79 -31.15
C SER A 124 -17.70 -28.75 -32.01
N PHE A 125 -18.86 -28.99 -31.40
CA PHE A 125 -20.14 -28.79 -32.05
C PHE A 125 -20.27 -27.41 -32.68
N THR A 126 -20.01 -26.36 -31.89
CA THR A 126 -20.25 -24.98 -32.31
C THR A 126 -19.38 -24.56 -33.50
N PHE A 127 -18.09 -24.94 -33.54
CA PHE A 127 -17.26 -24.59 -34.69
C PHE A 127 -17.52 -25.49 -35.91
N ILE A 128 -17.94 -26.76 -35.71
CA ILE A 128 -18.32 -27.65 -36.82
C ILE A 128 -19.57 -27.08 -37.50
N PHE A 129 -20.63 -26.79 -36.75
CA PHE A 129 -21.85 -26.24 -37.30
C PHE A 129 -21.68 -24.81 -37.83
N PHE A 130 -20.83 -23.99 -37.19
CA PHE A 130 -20.46 -22.69 -37.76
C PHE A 130 -19.81 -22.86 -39.14
N ALA A 131 -18.88 -23.81 -39.30
CA ALA A 131 -18.25 -24.07 -40.59
C ALA A 131 -19.27 -24.55 -41.64
N ILE A 132 -20.20 -25.43 -41.28
CA ILE A 132 -21.26 -25.92 -42.19
C ILE A 132 -22.13 -24.77 -42.70
N GLU A 133 -22.66 -23.96 -41.78
CA GLU A 133 -23.55 -22.85 -42.14
C GLU A 133 -22.78 -21.75 -42.90
N ALA A 134 -21.51 -21.48 -42.53
CA ALA A 134 -20.68 -20.56 -43.31
C ALA A 134 -20.37 -21.07 -44.73
N VAL A 135 -20.27 -22.39 -44.95
CA VAL A 135 -20.19 -22.97 -46.30
C VAL A 135 -21.48 -22.75 -47.07
N ILE A 136 -22.66 -22.99 -46.46
CA ILE A 136 -23.96 -22.72 -47.10
C ILE A 136 -24.09 -21.24 -47.49
N LEU A 137 -23.64 -20.34 -46.60
CA LEU A 137 -23.61 -18.90 -46.88
C LEU A 137 -22.67 -18.56 -48.05
N ALA A 138 -21.47 -19.14 -48.07
CA ALA A 138 -20.52 -18.92 -49.16
C ALA A 138 -21.06 -19.41 -50.51
N THR A 139 -21.75 -20.55 -50.55
CA THR A 139 -22.44 -21.04 -51.76
C THR A 139 -23.52 -20.05 -52.22
N ALA A 140 -24.31 -19.48 -51.31
CA ALA A 140 -25.29 -18.46 -51.68
C ALA A 140 -24.63 -17.17 -52.21
N LEU A 141 -23.49 -16.76 -51.64
CA LEU A 141 -22.72 -15.61 -52.13
C LEU A 141 -22.12 -15.87 -53.53
N GLU A 142 -21.67 -17.09 -53.81
CA GLU A 142 -21.21 -17.53 -55.12
C GLU A 142 -22.35 -17.47 -56.15
N ILE A 143 -23.51 -18.05 -55.83
CA ILE A 143 -24.66 -18.10 -56.74
C ILE A 143 -25.28 -16.71 -56.97
N CYS A 144 -25.41 -15.88 -55.94
CA CYS A 144 -26.07 -14.57 -56.05
C CYS A 144 -25.16 -13.45 -56.56
N PHE A 145 -23.86 -13.47 -56.23
CA PHE A 145 -22.95 -12.35 -56.49
C PHE A 145 -21.68 -12.75 -57.27
N GLY A 146 -21.49 -14.04 -57.58
CA GLY A 146 -20.27 -14.52 -58.24
C GLY A 146 -19.01 -14.44 -57.37
N ILE A 147 -19.16 -14.40 -56.04
CA ILE A 147 -18.02 -14.30 -55.11
C ILE A 147 -17.31 -15.66 -55.04
N PRO A 148 -15.98 -15.73 -55.25
CA PRO A 148 -15.22 -16.97 -55.13
C PRO A 148 -15.30 -17.57 -53.71
N ARG A 149 -15.40 -18.91 -53.61
CA ARG A 149 -15.58 -19.63 -52.34
C ARG A 149 -14.62 -19.24 -51.20
N PRO A 150 -13.29 -19.11 -51.38
CA PRO A 150 -12.39 -18.72 -50.29
C PRO A 150 -12.70 -17.32 -49.73
N ILE A 151 -13.06 -16.38 -50.61
CA ILE A 151 -13.48 -15.04 -50.21
C ILE A 151 -14.84 -15.11 -49.51
N GLY A 152 -15.75 -15.95 -50.03
CA GLY A 152 -17.03 -16.26 -49.41
C GLY A 152 -16.90 -16.78 -47.98
N TYR A 153 -15.96 -17.71 -47.71
CA TYR A 153 -15.68 -18.22 -46.36
C TYR A 153 -15.20 -17.12 -45.42
N LEU A 154 -14.25 -16.30 -45.87
CA LEU A 154 -13.73 -15.18 -45.07
C LEU A 154 -14.82 -14.17 -44.72
N VAL A 155 -15.63 -13.75 -45.71
CA VAL A 155 -16.73 -12.79 -45.51
C VAL A 155 -17.76 -13.36 -44.53
N SER A 156 -18.16 -14.62 -44.73
CA SER A 156 -19.12 -15.34 -43.89
C SER A 156 -18.66 -15.47 -42.45
N ALA A 157 -17.35 -15.64 -42.22
CA ALA A 157 -16.77 -15.74 -40.89
C ALA A 157 -16.67 -14.37 -40.19
N VAL A 158 -16.13 -13.35 -40.88
CA VAL A 158 -15.81 -12.04 -40.28
C VAL A 158 -17.06 -11.23 -39.94
N ILE A 159 -18.11 -11.29 -40.76
CA ILE A 159 -19.34 -10.49 -40.56
C ILE A 159 -20.05 -10.81 -39.23
N ILE A 160 -19.83 -12.01 -38.67
CA ILE A 160 -20.49 -12.47 -37.44
C ILE A 160 -19.90 -11.82 -36.18
N ILE A 161 -18.59 -11.52 -36.18
CA ILE A 161 -17.88 -10.98 -35.02
C ILE A 161 -18.58 -9.73 -34.43
N PRO A 162 -18.85 -8.65 -35.20
CA PRO A 162 -19.50 -7.45 -34.66
C PRO A 162 -20.91 -7.70 -34.13
N LEU A 163 -21.66 -8.67 -34.69
CA LEU A 163 -23.01 -9.02 -34.27
C LEU A 163 -23.05 -9.74 -32.91
N VAL A 164 -21.96 -10.40 -32.51
CA VAL A 164 -21.86 -11.20 -31.27
C VAL A 164 -21.14 -10.48 -30.13
N THR A 165 -20.32 -9.46 -30.43
CA THR A 165 -19.51 -8.72 -29.44
C THR A 165 -20.33 -8.24 -28.24
N TYR A 166 -21.55 -7.75 -28.46
CA TYR A 166 -22.44 -7.24 -27.39
C TYR A 166 -23.34 -8.30 -26.73
N GLY A 167 -23.10 -9.59 -27.02
CA GLY A 167 -23.76 -10.72 -26.37
C GLY A 167 -25.26 -10.77 -26.62
N ILE A 168 -26.00 -11.38 -25.69
CA ILE A 168 -27.42 -11.73 -25.85
C ILE A 168 -28.32 -10.52 -26.14
N THR A 169 -27.93 -9.31 -25.73
CA THR A 169 -28.77 -8.12 -25.94
C THR A 169 -28.87 -7.75 -27.42
N LEU A 170 -27.74 -7.76 -28.15
CA LEU A 170 -27.74 -7.47 -29.58
C LEU A 170 -28.32 -8.64 -30.37
N ILE A 171 -27.97 -9.88 -29.98
CA ILE A 171 -28.50 -11.11 -30.58
C ILE A 171 -30.03 -11.11 -30.51
N SER A 172 -30.62 -10.90 -29.32
CA SER A 172 -32.08 -10.91 -29.15
C SER A 172 -32.77 -9.84 -30.01
N ARG A 173 -32.19 -8.64 -30.14
CA ARG A 173 -32.73 -7.58 -31.02
C ARG A 173 -32.68 -7.98 -32.50
N PHE A 174 -31.54 -8.50 -32.95
CA PHE A 174 -31.36 -8.98 -34.31
C PHE A 174 -32.34 -10.11 -34.64
N GLN A 175 -32.49 -11.09 -33.74
CA GLN A 175 -33.43 -12.20 -33.91
C GLN A 175 -34.88 -11.70 -34.00
N LEU A 176 -35.30 -10.78 -33.12
CA LEU A 176 -36.66 -10.22 -33.11
C LEU A 176 -37.02 -9.48 -34.41
N TRP A 177 -36.11 -8.63 -34.91
CA TRP A 177 -36.36 -7.84 -36.12
C TRP A 177 -36.41 -8.70 -37.39
N THR A 178 -35.57 -9.73 -37.45
CA THR A 178 -35.45 -10.59 -38.64
C THR A 178 -36.48 -11.71 -38.68
N GLN A 179 -37.13 -12.04 -37.55
CA GLN A 179 -38.02 -13.20 -37.43
C GLN A 179 -39.20 -13.17 -38.41
N PRO A 180 -39.99 -12.08 -38.55
CA PRO A 180 -41.16 -12.09 -39.42
C PRO A 180 -40.81 -12.28 -40.89
N LEU A 181 -39.77 -11.56 -41.36
CA LEU A 181 -39.27 -11.68 -42.73
C LEU A 181 -38.77 -13.10 -43.01
N TRP A 182 -38.01 -13.67 -42.07
CA TRP A 182 -37.51 -15.04 -42.17
C TRP A 182 -38.65 -16.07 -42.26
N ILE A 183 -39.68 -15.97 -41.41
CA ILE A 183 -40.84 -16.89 -41.44
C ILE A 183 -41.56 -16.81 -42.78
N ILE A 184 -41.81 -15.60 -43.30
CA ILE A 184 -42.49 -15.41 -44.58
C ILE A 184 -41.69 -16.05 -45.71
N LEU A 185 -40.39 -15.73 -45.80
CA LEU A 185 -39.51 -16.28 -46.84
C LEU A 185 -39.36 -17.80 -46.74
N HIS A 186 -39.42 -18.35 -45.53
CA HIS A 186 -39.30 -19.79 -45.31
C HIS A 186 -40.56 -20.55 -45.76
N ILE A 187 -41.77 -20.05 -45.41
CA ILE A 187 -43.03 -20.75 -45.67
C ILE A 187 -43.51 -20.55 -47.12
N LEU A 188 -43.22 -19.39 -47.71
CA LEU A 188 -43.73 -18.98 -49.02
C LEU A 188 -43.50 -20.04 -50.14
N PRO A 189 -42.29 -20.62 -50.32
CA PRO A 189 -42.07 -21.61 -51.37
C PRO A 189 -42.93 -22.86 -51.20
N PHE A 190 -43.08 -23.37 -49.97
CA PHE A 190 -43.88 -24.56 -49.70
C PHE A 190 -45.37 -24.31 -49.93
N ALA A 191 -45.88 -23.17 -49.45
CA ALA A 191 -47.29 -22.80 -49.65
C ALA A 191 -47.62 -22.67 -51.15
N ALA A 192 -46.70 -22.09 -51.92
CA ALA A 192 -46.89 -21.91 -53.34
C ALA A 192 -46.73 -23.21 -54.14
N ILE A 193 -45.76 -24.08 -53.82
CA ILE A 193 -45.66 -25.41 -54.44
C ILE A 193 -46.90 -26.26 -54.11
N ALA A 194 -47.38 -26.22 -52.87
CA ALA A 194 -48.60 -26.92 -52.47
C ALA A 194 -49.85 -26.42 -53.21
N TYR A 195 -49.89 -25.14 -53.59
CA TYR A 195 -50.96 -24.58 -54.40
C TYR A 195 -50.83 -24.94 -55.89
N ALA A 196 -49.61 -24.87 -56.45
CA ALA A 196 -49.37 -25.04 -57.88
C ALA A 196 -49.29 -26.51 -58.33
N ASN A 197 -48.69 -27.40 -57.54
CA ASN A 197 -48.63 -28.83 -57.84
C ASN A 197 -48.66 -29.71 -56.57
N PRO A 198 -49.86 -29.99 -56.03
CA PRO A 198 -50.03 -30.85 -54.85
C PRO A 198 -49.50 -32.28 -55.05
N HIS A 199 -49.46 -32.79 -56.29
CA HIS A 199 -49.02 -34.17 -56.59
C HIS A 199 -47.55 -34.41 -56.24
N SER A 200 -46.71 -33.36 -56.26
CA SER A 200 -45.29 -33.46 -55.89
C SER A 200 -45.08 -34.06 -54.49
N PHE A 201 -45.97 -33.77 -53.54
CA PHE A 201 -45.90 -34.35 -52.19
C PHE A 201 -46.20 -35.85 -52.18
N ALA A 202 -47.13 -36.31 -53.03
CA ALA A 202 -47.46 -37.73 -53.14
C ALA A 202 -46.35 -38.54 -53.84
N GLU A 203 -45.63 -37.92 -54.78
CA GLU A 203 -44.45 -38.51 -55.42
C GLU A 203 -43.26 -38.57 -54.46
N TRP A 204 -43.04 -37.50 -53.69
CA TRP A 204 -42.02 -37.46 -52.65
C TRP A 204 -42.15 -38.63 -51.67
N VAL A 205 -43.34 -38.89 -51.13
CA VAL A 205 -43.58 -39.99 -50.17
C VAL A 205 -43.15 -41.37 -50.70
N LYS A 206 -43.13 -41.56 -52.03
CA LYS A 206 -42.76 -42.82 -52.69
C LYS A 206 -41.30 -42.87 -53.13
N PHE A 207 -40.52 -41.81 -52.91
CA PHE A 207 -39.16 -41.73 -53.40
C PHE A 207 -38.23 -42.72 -52.65
N PRO A 208 -37.64 -43.71 -53.35
CA PRO A 208 -36.89 -44.79 -52.70
C PRO A 208 -35.46 -44.39 -52.32
N GLY A 209 -34.92 -43.29 -52.84
CA GLY A 209 -33.51 -42.93 -52.70
C GLY A 209 -32.58 -43.85 -53.50
N GLU A 210 -31.28 -43.61 -53.39
CA GLU A 210 -30.24 -44.36 -54.12
C GLU A 210 -30.09 -45.80 -53.60
N HIS A 211 -30.14 -45.99 -52.28
CA HIS A 211 -29.92 -47.28 -51.62
C HIS A 211 -31.19 -47.90 -51.01
N GLY A 212 -32.33 -47.21 -51.03
CA GLY A 212 -33.57 -47.68 -50.40
C GLY A 212 -34.36 -48.69 -51.24
N ASP A 213 -35.28 -49.40 -50.59
CA ASP A 213 -36.15 -50.40 -51.24
C ASP A 213 -37.17 -49.70 -52.17
N PRO A 214 -37.24 -50.06 -53.47
CA PRO A 214 -38.25 -49.56 -54.40
C PRO A 214 -39.71 -49.75 -53.94
N ASN A 215 -39.98 -50.74 -53.09
CA ASN A 215 -41.30 -51.02 -52.53
C ASN A 215 -41.62 -50.18 -51.29
N GLY A 216 -40.68 -49.35 -50.83
CA GLY A 216 -40.85 -48.46 -49.68
C GLY A 216 -40.79 -49.18 -48.32
N HIS A 217 -40.21 -50.39 -48.23
CA HIS A 217 -40.02 -51.06 -46.95
C HIS A 217 -38.92 -50.40 -46.10
N LEU A 218 -39.07 -50.50 -44.79
CA LEU A 218 -38.09 -50.02 -43.83
C LEU A 218 -36.95 -51.03 -43.71
N ASP A 219 -35.72 -50.58 -43.97
CA ASP A 219 -34.49 -51.34 -43.75
C ASP A 219 -33.80 -50.85 -42.47
N LEU A 220 -33.50 -51.77 -41.55
CA LEU A 220 -32.92 -51.43 -40.25
C LEU A 220 -31.51 -50.82 -40.36
N LEU A 221 -30.70 -51.23 -41.33
CA LEU A 221 -29.34 -50.72 -41.56
C LEU A 221 -29.38 -49.29 -42.12
N LEU A 222 -30.26 -49.06 -43.10
CA LEU A 222 -30.44 -47.73 -43.70
C LEU A 222 -31.07 -46.76 -42.68
N PHE A 223 -32.07 -47.22 -41.93
CA PHE A 223 -32.64 -46.49 -40.80
C PHE A 223 -31.57 -46.11 -39.77
N GLY A 224 -30.72 -47.06 -39.35
CA GLY A 224 -29.68 -46.82 -38.34
C GLY A 224 -28.65 -45.80 -38.83
N THR A 225 -28.22 -45.92 -40.09
CA THR A 225 -27.25 -45.00 -40.70
C THR A 225 -27.84 -43.58 -40.82
N ALA A 226 -29.07 -43.45 -41.30
CA ALA A 226 -29.79 -42.17 -41.34
C ALA A 226 -29.96 -41.58 -39.93
N ALA A 227 -30.36 -42.40 -38.95
CA ALA A 227 -30.51 -41.99 -37.55
C ALA A 227 -29.18 -41.50 -36.95
N SER A 228 -28.05 -42.09 -37.34
CA SER A 228 -26.74 -41.70 -36.84
C SER A 228 -26.33 -40.28 -37.22
N VAL A 229 -26.74 -39.83 -38.40
CA VAL A 229 -26.56 -38.44 -38.85
C VAL A 229 -27.48 -37.50 -38.06
N VAL A 230 -28.76 -37.85 -37.90
CA VAL A 230 -29.73 -37.03 -37.14
C VAL A 230 -29.32 -36.90 -35.67
N PHE A 231 -28.73 -37.93 -35.06
CA PHE A 231 -28.22 -37.87 -33.68
C PHE A 231 -27.14 -36.83 -33.46
N SER A 232 -26.41 -36.40 -34.51
CA SER A 232 -25.40 -35.34 -34.39
C SER A 232 -26.00 -34.02 -33.87
N LEU A 233 -27.31 -33.82 -34.07
CA LEU A 233 -28.07 -32.65 -33.65
C LEU A 233 -28.37 -32.63 -32.13
N VAL A 234 -28.07 -33.70 -31.38
CA VAL A 234 -28.35 -33.76 -29.94
C VAL A 234 -27.62 -32.66 -29.15
N ALA A 235 -26.43 -32.25 -29.61
CA ALA A 235 -25.63 -31.22 -28.97
C ALA A 235 -26.27 -29.82 -29.05
N GLN A 236 -27.21 -29.59 -29.97
CA GLN A 236 -28.01 -28.36 -30.09
C GLN A 236 -28.80 -28.04 -28.79
N ILE A 237 -29.06 -29.06 -27.95
CA ILE A 237 -29.66 -28.86 -26.62
C ILE A 237 -28.82 -27.87 -25.78
N GLY A 238 -27.49 -27.87 -25.94
CA GLY A 238 -26.59 -26.93 -25.27
C GLY A 238 -26.89 -25.48 -25.60
N GLU A 239 -27.09 -25.16 -26.88
CA GLU A 239 -27.35 -23.78 -27.33
C GLU A 239 -28.68 -23.26 -26.80
N GLN A 240 -29.69 -24.12 -26.79
CA GLN A 240 -31.00 -23.78 -26.23
C GLN A 240 -30.92 -23.50 -24.72
N VAL A 241 -30.11 -24.28 -24.01
CA VAL A 241 -29.86 -24.09 -22.57
C VAL A 241 -29.18 -22.75 -22.27
N ASP A 242 -28.26 -22.29 -23.13
CA ASP A 242 -27.56 -21.02 -22.97
C ASP A 242 -28.49 -19.80 -23.02
N PHE A 243 -29.61 -19.90 -23.76
CA PHE A 243 -30.70 -18.92 -23.73
C PHE A 243 -31.67 -19.16 -22.57
N LEU A 244 -32.02 -20.42 -22.32
CA LEU A 244 -33.04 -20.80 -21.34
C LEU A 244 -32.66 -20.47 -19.89
N ARG A 245 -31.36 -20.39 -19.58
CA ARG A 245 -30.88 -19.96 -18.25
C ARG A 245 -31.36 -18.55 -17.84
N PHE A 246 -31.78 -17.72 -18.81
CA PHE A 246 -32.34 -16.39 -18.58
C PHE A 246 -33.87 -16.38 -18.36
N LEU A 247 -34.53 -17.54 -18.39
CA LEU A 247 -35.98 -17.63 -18.17
C LEU A 247 -36.35 -17.16 -16.75
N PRO A 248 -37.26 -16.18 -16.60
CA PRO A 248 -37.64 -15.63 -15.29
C PRO A 248 -38.42 -16.67 -14.47
N ARG A 249 -38.20 -16.68 -13.15
CA ARG A 249 -38.83 -17.63 -12.22
C ARG A 249 -39.86 -17.02 -11.26
N ASP A 250 -39.82 -15.70 -11.06
CA ASP A 250 -40.65 -14.98 -10.07
C ASP A 250 -41.84 -14.24 -10.69
N ARG A 251 -42.89 -14.03 -9.86
CA ARG A 251 -44.14 -13.21 -9.89
C ARG A 251 -44.70 -12.59 -11.20
N ARG A 252 -43.92 -12.40 -12.24
CA ARG A 252 -44.26 -11.75 -13.53
C ARG A 252 -44.74 -12.73 -14.61
N THR A 253 -44.72 -14.04 -14.37
CA THR A 253 -45.06 -15.05 -15.39
C THR A 253 -45.96 -16.13 -14.80
N SER A 254 -47.07 -16.44 -15.47
CA SER A 254 -47.95 -17.53 -15.06
C SER A 254 -47.24 -18.88 -15.20
N ARG A 255 -47.65 -19.87 -14.40
CA ARG A 255 -47.09 -21.23 -14.48
C ARG A 255 -47.21 -21.81 -15.89
N THR A 256 -48.32 -21.55 -16.58
CA THR A 256 -48.56 -22.00 -17.95
C THR A 256 -47.63 -21.32 -18.94
N ALA A 257 -47.49 -19.99 -18.88
CA ALA A 257 -46.57 -19.25 -19.75
C ALA A 257 -45.11 -19.67 -19.54
N TRP A 258 -44.72 -19.99 -18.30
CA TRP A 258 -43.38 -20.50 -18.00
C TRP A 258 -43.13 -21.87 -18.65
N TRP A 259 -44.08 -22.80 -18.55
CA TRP A 259 -43.96 -24.12 -19.18
C TRP A 259 -44.00 -24.04 -20.72
N ILE A 260 -44.85 -23.18 -21.28
CA ILE A 260 -44.90 -22.95 -22.73
C ILE A 260 -43.55 -22.43 -23.21
N ALA A 261 -42.99 -21.42 -22.54
CA ALA A 261 -41.69 -20.87 -22.89
C ALA A 261 -40.55 -21.88 -22.69
N LEU A 262 -40.60 -22.70 -21.63
CA LEU A 262 -39.60 -23.75 -21.40
C LEU A 262 -39.66 -24.83 -22.47
N LEU A 263 -40.86 -25.26 -22.86
CA LEU A 263 -41.02 -26.29 -23.88
C LEU A 263 -40.64 -25.74 -25.25
N SER A 264 -41.06 -24.53 -25.63
CA SER A 264 -40.73 -23.96 -26.94
C SER A 264 -39.26 -23.57 -27.10
N ALA A 265 -38.65 -23.00 -26.04
CA ALA A 265 -37.25 -22.57 -26.05
C ALA A 265 -36.27 -23.70 -25.70
N GLY A 266 -36.73 -24.72 -24.98
CA GLY A 266 -35.95 -25.90 -24.62
C GLY A 266 -36.21 -27.01 -25.63
N PRO A 267 -36.69 -28.20 -25.22
CA PRO A 267 -36.73 -29.39 -26.07
C PRO A 267 -37.62 -29.27 -27.32
N GLY A 268 -38.60 -28.37 -27.36
CA GLY A 268 -39.53 -28.20 -28.47
C GLY A 268 -38.89 -27.71 -29.77
N TRP A 269 -37.65 -27.20 -29.73
CA TRP A 269 -36.91 -26.85 -30.94
C TRP A 269 -36.86 -28.02 -31.94
N ILE A 270 -36.71 -29.25 -31.45
CA ILE A 270 -36.56 -30.44 -32.29
C ILE A 270 -37.84 -30.79 -33.05
N ILE A 271 -39.02 -30.35 -32.57
CA ILE A 271 -40.28 -30.55 -33.29
C ILE A 271 -40.26 -29.72 -34.56
N LEU A 272 -39.87 -28.45 -34.46
CA LEU A 272 -39.68 -27.58 -35.63
C LEU A 272 -38.48 -28.04 -36.48
N GLY A 273 -37.45 -28.56 -35.83
CA GLY A 273 -36.29 -29.14 -36.51
C GLY A 273 -36.64 -30.37 -37.35
N ALA A 274 -37.49 -31.26 -36.84
CA ALA A 274 -38.01 -32.42 -37.57
C ALA A 274 -38.81 -31.98 -38.80
N LEU A 275 -39.64 -30.95 -38.66
CA LEU A 275 -40.37 -30.37 -39.80
C LEU A 275 -39.40 -29.80 -40.85
N LYS A 276 -38.31 -29.13 -40.44
CA LYS A 276 -37.28 -28.64 -41.36
C LYS A 276 -36.49 -29.76 -42.04
N LEU A 277 -36.17 -30.84 -41.32
CA LEU A 277 -35.55 -32.05 -41.90
C LEU A 277 -36.45 -32.66 -42.98
N LEU A 278 -37.76 -32.77 -42.72
CA LEU A 278 -38.74 -33.24 -43.70
C LEU A 278 -38.93 -32.24 -44.86
N ALA A 279 -38.85 -30.94 -44.57
CA ALA A 279 -38.92 -29.90 -45.59
C ALA A 279 -37.71 -29.97 -46.54
N GLY A 280 -36.50 -30.17 -46.02
CA GLY A 280 -35.30 -30.41 -46.82
C GLY A 280 -35.35 -31.73 -47.59
N SER A 281 -35.91 -32.79 -46.99
CA SER A 281 -36.20 -34.06 -47.68
C SER A 281 -37.06 -33.83 -48.92
N PHE A 282 -38.15 -33.07 -48.78
CA PHE A 282 -39.02 -32.71 -49.89
C PHE A 282 -38.32 -31.81 -50.92
N LEU A 283 -37.63 -30.76 -50.48
CA LEU A 283 -36.97 -29.82 -51.39
C LEU A 283 -35.81 -30.46 -52.16
N ALA A 284 -35.07 -31.39 -51.57
CA ALA A 284 -34.02 -32.13 -52.27
C ALA A 284 -34.60 -33.01 -53.39
N PHE A 285 -35.67 -33.74 -53.10
CA PHE A 285 -36.42 -34.49 -54.10
C PHE A 285 -36.95 -33.56 -55.20
N PHE A 286 -37.53 -32.42 -54.81
CA PHE A 286 -38.08 -31.45 -55.75
C PHE A 286 -37.00 -30.84 -56.65
N ALA A 287 -35.84 -30.47 -56.11
CA ALA A 287 -34.72 -29.97 -56.89
C ALA A 287 -34.20 -31.03 -57.88
N LEU A 288 -34.07 -32.28 -57.43
CA LEU A 288 -33.67 -33.40 -58.28
C LEU A 288 -34.67 -33.65 -59.42
N SER A 289 -35.98 -33.62 -59.12
CA SER A 289 -37.03 -33.82 -60.12
C SER A 289 -37.11 -32.68 -61.15
N HIS A 290 -36.55 -31.51 -60.83
CA HIS A 290 -36.48 -30.34 -61.71
C HIS A 290 -35.10 -30.16 -62.37
N GLY A 291 -34.25 -31.20 -62.37
CA GLY A 291 -33.02 -31.25 -63.16
C GLY A 291 -31.76 -30.76 -62.46
N VAL A 292 -31.79 -30.51 -61.14
CA VAL A 292 -30.58 -30.29 -60.34
C VAL A 292 -29.87 -31.63 -60.15
N SER A 293 -28.56 -31.68 -60.37
CA SER A 293 -27.75 -32.89 -60.13
C SER A 293 -27.85 -33.35 -58.68
N ALA A 294 -27.80 -34.65 -58.42
CA ALA A 294 -27.84 -35.21 -57.06
C ALA A 294 -26.79 -34.62 -56.10
N GLU A 295 -25.60 -34.26 -56.61
CA GLU A 295 -24.54 -33.61 -55.82
C GLU A 295 -24.97 -32.24 -55.24
N HIS A 296 -25.71 -31.44 -56.02
CA HIS A 296 -26.15 -30.10 -55.62
C HIS A 296 -27.59 -30.08 -55.07
N ALA A 297 -28.38 -31.14 -55.28
CA ALA A 297 -29.78 -31.20 -54.87
C ALA A 297 -29.94 -31.16 -53.34
N ALA A 298 -28.92 -31.58 -52.58
CA ALA A 298 -28.89 -31.49 -51.12
C ALA A 298 -28.39 -30.12 -50.60
N GLU A 299 -28.03 -29.18 -51.47
CA GLU A 299 -27.56 -27.86 -51.06
C GLU A 299 -28.73 -26.88 -50.89
N PRO A 300 -28.93 -26.26 -49.72
CA PRO A 300 -30.08 -25.40 -49.47
C PRO A 300 -30.19 -24.22 -50.45
N ALA A 301 -29.08 -23.64 -50.89
CA ALA A 301 -29.11 -22.55 -51.86
C ALA A 301 -29.78 -22.98 -53.18
N HIS A 302 -29.50 -24.19 -53.67
CA HIS A 302 -30.13 -24.74 -54.87
C HIS A 302 -31.58 -25.18 -54.61
N MET A 303 -31.86 -25.81 -53.46
CA MET A 303 -33.21 -26.20 -53.05
C MET A 303 -34.18 -25.02 -53.10
N TYR A 304 -33.82 -23.91 -52.45
CA TYR A 304 -34.68 -22.72 -52.40
C TYR A 304 -34.68 -21.95 -53.71
N LEU A 305 -33.56 -21.92 -54.46
CA LEU A 305 -33.53 -21.29 -55.78
C LEU A 305 -34.56 -21.92 -56.72
N GLU A 306 -34.59 -23.24 -56.80
CA GLU A 306 -35.56 -23.95 -57.66
C GLU A 306 -36.99 -23.82 -57.12
N ALA A 307 -37.17 -23.87 -55.80
CA ALA A 307 -38.48 -23.63 -55.21
C ALA A 307 -39.02 -22.22 -55.52
N PHE A 308 -38.18 -21.18 -55.45
CA PHE A 308 -38.59 -19.82 -55.79
C PHE A 308 -38.76 -19.61 -57.30
N ARG A 309 -37.92 -20.23 -58.14
CA ARG A 309 -38.07 -20.19 -59.61
C ARG A 309 -39.37 -20.84 -60.06
N TYR A 310 -39.80 -21.89 -59.37
CA TYR A 310 -41.08 -22.52 -59.65
C TYR A 310 -42.28 -21.60 -59.37
N VAL A 311 -42.17 -20.76 -58.35
CA VAL A 311 -43.25 -19.87 -57.89
C VAL A 311 -43.25 -18.54 -58.64
N LEU A 312 -42.07 -18.06 -59.06
CA LEU A 312 -41.89 -16.73 -59.64
C LEU A 312 -41.42 -16.83 -61.08
N SER A 313 -42.12 -16.16 -61.98
CA SER A 313 -41.78 -16.12 -63.41
C SER A 313 -40.52 -15.32 -63.73
N GLN A 314 -39.98 -14.56 -62.77
CA GLN A 314 -38.78 -13.72 -62.95
C GLN A 314 -37.56 -14.39 -62.28
N PRO A 315 -36.57 -14.88 -63.05
CA PRO A 315 -35.40 -15.57 -62.50
C PRO A 315 -34.57 -14.72 -61.53
N ASP A 316 -34.42 -13.42 -61.83
CA ASP A 316 -33.64 -12.49 -61.00
C ASP A 316 -34.29 -12.26 -59.63
N LEU A 317 -35.63 -12.19 -59.59
CA LEU A 317 -36.37 -12.04 -58.34
C LEU A 317 -36.29 -13.31 -57.50
N ALA A 318 -36.40 -14.49 -58.12
CA ALA A 318 -36.20 -15.77 -57.43
C ALA A 318 -34.80 -15.88 -56.83
N LEU A 319 -33.77 -15.46 -57.58
CA LEU A 319 -32.39 -15.41 -57.10
C LEU A 319 -32.22 -14.43 -55.93
N ALA A 320 -32.78 -13.22 -56.02
CA ALA A 320 -32.71 -12.22 -54.97
C ALA A 320 -33.42 -12.65 -53.67
N LEU A 321 -34.59 -13.30 -53.78
CA LEU A 321 -35.32 -13.83 -52.63
C LEU A 321 -34.60 -15.00 -51.99
N THR A 322 -34.03 -15.90 -52.82
CA THR A 322 -33.18 -17.01 -52.34
C THR A 322 -31.97 -16.48 -51.58
N GLY A 323 -31.22 -15.54 -52.19
CA GLY A 323 -30.07 -14.91 -51.55
C GLY A 323 -30.45 -14.23 -50.24
N SER A 324 -31.54 -13.45 -50.24
CA SER A 324 -32.04 -12.79 -49.03
C SER A 324 -32.43 -13.78 -47.93
N PHE A 325 -33.12 -14.86 -48.28
CA PHE A 325 -33.54 -15.91 -47.33
C PHE A 325 -32.34 -16.67 -46.77
N VAL A 326 -31.43 -17.12 -47.63
CA VAL A 326 -30.25 -17.89 -47.21
C VAL A 326 -29.35 -17.00 -46.36
N ILE A 327 -28.96 -15.82 -46.84
CA ILE A 327 -28.11 -14.88 -46.07
C ILE A 327 -28.73 -14.58 -44.70
N LEU A 328 -30.03 -14.26 -44.65
CA LEU A 328 -30.72 -13.99 -43.39
C LEU A 328 -30.70 -15.19 -42.44
N SER A 329 -31.00 -16.39 -42.95
CA SER A 329 -31.00 -17.63 -42.18
C SER A 329 -29.62 -17.95 -41.62
N GLN A 330 -28.59 -17.86 -42.45
CA GLN A 330 -27.21 -18.17 -42.10
C GLN A 330 -26.62 -17.17 -41.10
N LEU A 331 -26.91 -15.87 -41.24
CA LEU A 331 -26.51 -14.87 -40.25
C LEU A 331 -27.17 -15.13 -38.88
N LYS A 332 -28.46 -15.49 -38.84
CA LYS A 332 -29.19 -15.78 -37.60
C LYS A 332 -28.60 -16.97 -36.83
N ILE A 333 -28.25 -18.06 -37.51
CA ILE A 333 -27.62 -19.21 -36.83
C ILE A 333 -26.16 -18.96 -36.49
N ASN A 334 -25.35 -18.42 -37.40
CA ASN A 334 -23.91 -18.29 -37.15
C ASN A 334 -23.59 -17.34 -36.00
N VAL A 335 -24.44 -16.32 -35.78
CA VAL A 335 -24.39 -15.49 -34.57
C VAL A 335 -24.61 -16.32 -33.29
N THR A 336 -25.50 -17.30 -33.33
CA THR A 336 -25.77 -18.21 -32.21
C THR A 336 -24.62 -19.18 -31.98
N ASN A 337 -24.15 -19.88 -33.03
CA ASN A 337 -23.03 -20.82 -32.96
C ASN A 337 -21.76 -20.14 -32.44
N ALA A 338 -21.47 -18.93 -32.92
CA ALA A 338 -20.31 -18.15 -32.47
C ALA A 338 -20.44 -17.66 -31.02
N TYR A 339 -21.65 -17.29 -30.58
CA TYR A 339 -21.93 -16.94 -29.20
C TYR A 339 -21.72 -18.14 -28.26
N ALA A 340 -22.37 -19.27 -28.55
CA ALA A 340 -22.25 -20.50 -27.79
C ALA A 340 -20.79 -20.98 -27.72
N GLY A 341 -20.09 -20.98 -28.86
CA GLY A 341 -18.68 -21.35 -28.93
C GLY A 341 -17.77 -20.46 -28.08
N SER A 342 -18.01 -19.15 -28.06
CA SER A 342 -17.24 -18.22 -27.21
C SER A 342 -17.38 -18.53 -25.71
N ILE A 343 -18.56 -18.97 -25.27
CA ILE A 343 -18.82 -19.38 -23.89
C ILE A 343 -18.18 -20.74 -23.60
N ALA A 344 -18.32 -21.71 -24.52
CA ALA A 344 -17.75 -23.05 -24.36
C ALA A 344 -16.21 -23.02 -24.24
N TRP A 345 -15.53 -22.25 -25.11
CA TRP A 345 -14.08 -22.06 -25.04
C TRP A 345 -13.64 -21.31 -23.78
N SER A 346 -14.38 -20.28 -23.37
CA SER A 346 -14.15 -19.58 -22.11
C SER A 346 -14.22 -20.55 -20.92
N ASN A 347 -15.28 -21.37 -20.86
CA ASN A 347 -15.46 -22.42 -19.84
C ASN A 347 -14.29 -23.42 -19.85
N PHE A 348 -13.89 -23.90 -21.02
CA PHE A 348 -12.80 -24.87 -21.18
C PHE A 348 -11.45 -24.31 -20.70
N PHE A 349 -10.99 -23.20 -21.27
CA PHE A 349 -9.65 -22.67 -21.00
C PHE A 349 -9.53 -22.06 -19.62
N SER A 350 -10.54 -21.32 -19.13
CA SER A 350 -10.47 -20.72 -17.79
C SER A 350 -10.24 -21.73 -16.67
N ARG A 351 -10.70 -22.98 -16.82
CA ARG A 351 -10.47 -24.06 -15.86
C ARG A 351 -9.08 -24.67 -15.98
N LEU A 352 -8.55 -24.78 -17.20
CA LEU A 352 -7.23 -25.34 -17.46
C LEU A 352 -6.10 -24.36 -17.13
N THR A 353 -6.30 -23.07 -17.43
CA THR A 353 -5.25 -22.04 -17.33
C THR A 353 -5.43 -21.11 -16.13
N HIS A 354 -6.60 -21.11 -15.48
CA HIS A 354 -6.97 -20.12 -14.45
C HIS A 354 -6.85 -18.66 -14.95
N SER A 355 -7.01 -18.46 -16.26
CA SER A 355 -6.96 -17.17 -16.93
C SER A 355 -8.13 -17.01 -17.90
N HIS A 356 -8.60 -15.76 -18.03
CA HIS A 356 -9.72 -15.39 -18.89
C HIS A 356 -9.42 -14.06 -19.60
N PRO A 357 -8.99 -14.08 -20.87
CA PRO A 357 -8.64 -12.86 -21.61
C PRO A 357 -9.86 -12.05 -22.08
N GLY A 358 -11.06 -12.62 -21.97
CA GLY A 358 -12.34 -12.00 -22.36
C GLY A 358 -13.10 -12.85 -23.38
N ARG A 359 -14.44 -12.81 -23.35
CA ARG A 359 -15.30 -13.61 -24.26
C ARG A 359 -15.02 -13.32 -25.74
N VAL A 360 -14.72 -12.07 -26.10
CA VAL A 360 -14.45 -11.66 -27.49
C VAL A 360 -13.21 -12.35 -28.07
N VAL A 361 -12.18 -12.61 -27.25
CA VAL A 361 -10.99 -13.35 -27.70
C VAL A 361 -11.37 -14.78 -28.08
N TRP A 362 -12.22 -15.42 -27.28
CA TRP A 362 -12.73 -16.76 -27.56
C TRP A 362 -13.71 -16.81 -28.73
N LEU A 363 -14.46 -15.75 -28.98
CA LEU A 363 -15.26 -15.57 -30.19
C LEU A 363 -14.37 -15.59 -31.44
N VAL A 364 -13.32 -14.76 -31.47
CA VAL A 364 -12.37 -14.73 -32.59
C VAL A 364 -11.69 -16.09 -32.77
N PHE A 365 -11.28 -16.72 -31.67
CA PHE A 365 -10.70 -18.06 -31.69
C PHE A 365 -11.64 -19.10 -32.34
N ASN A 366 -12.91 -19.12 -31.93
CA ASN A 366 -13.90 -20.04 -32.50
C ASN A 366 -14.09 -19.83 -34.01
N VAL A 367 -14.21 -18.57 -34.43
CA VAL A 367 -14.38 -18.19 -35.84
C VAL A 367 -13.16 -18.57 -36.67
N LEU A 368 -11.95 -18.39 -36.14
CA LEU A 368 -10.70 -18.78 -36.82
C LEU A 368 -10.58 -20.30 -36.99
N VAL A 369 -10.92 -21.09 -35.97
CA VAL A 369 -10.93 -22.56 -36.08
C VAL A 369 -11.92 -23.01 -37.14
N ALA A 370 -13.12 -22.43 -37.16
CA ALA A 370 -14.12 -22.76 -38.18
C ALA A 370 -13.67 -22.35 -39.59
N LEU A 371 -13.06 -21.17 -39.75
CA LEU A 371 -12.48 -20.72 -41.03
C LEU A 371 -11.42 -21.69 -41.54
N LEU A 372 -10.51 -22.13 -40.67
CA LEU A 372 -9.48 -23.10 -41.02
C LEU A 372 -10.07 -24.44 -41.45
N LEU A 373 -11.13 -24.92 -40.79
CA LEU A 373 -11.82 -26.15 -41.20
C LEU A 373 -12.48 -26.04 -42.58
N MET A 374 -13.01 -24.87 -42.94
CA MET A 374 -13.57 -24.62 -44.27
C MET A 374 -12.48 -24.61 -45.34
N GLU A 375 -11.36 -23.91 -45.10
CA GLU A 375 -10.23 -23.81 -46.03
C GLU A 375 -9.55 -25.17 -46.29
N ILE A 376 -9.51 -26.06 -45.30
CA ILE A 376 -8.98 -27.43 -45.47
C ILE A 376 -9.93 -28.30 -46.32
N GLY A 377 -11.18 -27.87 -46.56
CA GLY A 377 -12.13 -28.62 -47.35
C GLY A 377 -12.72 -29.84 -46.62
N VAL A 378 -12.66 -29.85 -45.28
CA VAL A 378 -13.19 -30.94 -44.42
C VAL A 378 -14.71 -31.11 -44.62
N TYR A 379 -15.39 -30.12 -45.20
CA TYR A 379 -16.83 -30.13 -45.38
C TYR A 379 -17.35 -31.31 -46.23
N LYS A 380 -16.57 -31.79 -47.21
CA LYS A 380 -16.96 -32.96 -48.03
C LYS A 380 -16.96 -34.27 -47.24
N ALA A 381 -16.26 -34.34 -46.12
CA ALA A 381 -16.21 -35.51 -45.21
C ALA A 381 -17.14 -35.37 -43.99
N LEU A 382 -18.05 -34.39 -44.00
CA LEU A 382 -18.87 -34.06 -42.84
C LEU A 382 -19.86 -35.15 -42.44
N GLU A 383 -20.44 -35.91 -43.37
CA GLU A 383 -21.42 -36.96 -42.99
C GLU A 383 -20.77 -38.01 -42.08
N GLN A 384 -19.60 -38.51 -42.47
CA GLN A 384 -18.83 -39.47 -41.67
C GLN A 384 -18.34 -38.85 -40.35
N THR A 385 -17.93 -37.58 -40.39
CA THR A 385 -17.43 -36.86 -39.20
C THR A 385 -18.57 -36.60 -38.21
N LEU A 386 -19.75 -36.21 -38.68
CA LEU A 386 -20.96 -35.99 -37.87
C LEU A 386 -21.48 -37.30 -37.27
N ALA A 387 -21.43 -38.40 -38.02
CA ALA A 387 -21.78 -39.72 -37.52
C ALA A 387 -20.81 -40.19 -36.42
N LEU A 388 -19.50 -39.98 -36.58
CA LEU A 388 -18.53 -40.29 -35.51
C LEU A 388 -18.74 -39.37 -34.30
N TYR A 389 -18.95 -38.07 -34.53
CA TYR A 389 -19.21 -37.09 -33.49
C TYR A 389 -20.48 -37.41 -32.69
N SER A 390 -21.54 -37.88 -33.35
CA SER A 390 -22.82 -38.19 -32.69
C SER A 390 -22.69 -39.26 -31.62
N ASN A 391 -21.81 -40.24 -31.81
CA ASN A 391 -21.48 -41.27 -30.80
C ASN A 391 -20.93 -40.67 -29.50
N VAL A 392 -20.05 -39.67 -29.59
CA VAL A 392 -19.46 -39.00 -28.42
C VAL A 392 -20.47 -38.04 -27.79
N ALA A 393 -21.20 -37.29 -28.60
CA ALA A 393 -22.19 -36.33 -28.13
C ALA A 393 -23.36 -37.01 -27.39
N ILE A 394 -23.88 -38.12 -27.93
CA ILE A 394 -24.97 -38.86 -27.29
C ILE A 394 -24.51 -39.61 -26.04
N ALA A 395 -23.26 -40.07 -25.97
CA ALA A 395 -22.68 -40.64 -24.75
C ALA A 395 -22.64 -39.60 -23.62
N TRP A 396 -22.25 -38.37 -23.93
CA TRP A 396 -22.27 -37.25 -22.97
C TRP A 396 -23.69 -36.91 -22.51
N VAL A 397 -24.59 -36.62 -23.46
CA VAL A 397 -25.98 -36.25 -23.15
C VAL A 397 -26.69 -37.39 -22.42
N GLY A 398 -26.48 -38.63 -22.85
CA GLY A 398 -27.02 -39.83 -22.22
C GLY A 398 -26.58 -39.96 -20.76
N ALA A 399 -25.29 -39.79 -20.47
CA ALA A 399 -24.76 -39.87 -19.11
C ALA A 399 -25.33 -38.75 -18.21
N LEU A 400 -25.45 -37.53 -18.76
CA LEU A 400 -26.06 -36.39 -18.08
C LEU A 400 -27.55 -36.64 -17.78
N VAL A 401 -28.32 -37.13 -18.75
CA VAL A 401 -29.75 -37.39 -18.58
C VAL A 401 -30.00 -38.55 -17.63
N ALA A 402 -29.22 -39.63 -17.74
CA ALA A 402 -29.30 -40.75 -16.81
C ALA A 402 -29.08 -40.30 -15.36
N ASP A 403 -28.14 -39.38 -15.12
CA ASP A 403 -27.93 -38.81 -13.81
C ASP A 403 -29.12 -37.97 -13.29
N LEU A 404 -29.75 -37.19 -14.18
CA LEU A 404 -30.88 -36.33 -13.83
C LEU A 404 -32.19 -37.10 -13.64
N VAL A 405 -32.42 -38.15 -14.43
CA VAL A 405 -33.70 -38.89 -14.51
C VAL A 405 -33.68 -40.17 -13.67
N ILE A 406 -32.54 -40.85 -13.54
CA ILE A 406 -32.43 -42.12 -12.80
C ILE A 406 -31.79 -41.91 -11.43
N ASN A 407 -30.56 -41.37 -11.38
CA ASN A 407 -29.82 -41.27 -10.11
C ASN A 407 -30.47 -40.34 -9.10
N LYS A 408 -31.09 -39.25 -9.58
CA LYS A 408 -31.73 -38.26 -8.71
C LYS A 408 -32.99 -38.79 -8.01
N PRO A 409 -33.98 -39.39 -8.69
CA PRO A 409 -35.11 -40.02 -8.00
C PRO A 409 -34.69 -41.18 -7.09
N LEU A 410 -33.71 -41.99 -7.51
CA LEU A 410 -33.17 -43.09 -6.71
C LEU A 410 -32.30 -42.65 -5.52
N ARG A 411 -32.10 -41.34 -5.32
CA ARG A 411 -31.27 -40.75 -4.24
C ARG A 411 -29.81 -41.22 -4.26
N LEU A 412 -29.31 -41.69 -5.41
CA LEU A 412 -27.90 -42.02 -5.64
C LEU A 412 -27.03 -40.76 -5.79
N ARG A 413 -27.67 -39.60 -5.94
CA ARG A 413 -27.03 -38.28 -5.93
C ARG A 413 -27.73 -37.29 -4.99
N PRO A 414 -27.07 -36.18 -4.60
CA PRO A 414 -27.70 -35.13 -3.79
C PRO A 414 -28.92 -34.48 -4.46
N GLN A 415 -29.93 -34.15 -3.66
CA GLN A 415 -31.18 -33.51 -4.13
C GLN A 415 -30.98 -32.07 -4.63
N HIS A 416 -30.03 -31.35 -4.03
CA HIS A 416 -29.63 -30.02 -4.46
C HIS A 416 -28.42 -30.12 -5.37
N MET A 417 -28.45 -29.36 -6.47
CA MET A 417 -27.36 -29.33 -7.43
C MET A 417 -26.37 -28.23 -7.09
N GLU A 418 -25.11 -28.61 -6.99
CA GLU A 418 -23.99 -27.71 -6.70
C GLU A 418 -23.09 -27.64 -7.93
N PHE A 419 -22.54 -26.46 -8.22
CA PHE A 419 -21.75 -26.18 -9.43
C PHE A 419 -20.42 -25.49 -9.13
N LYS A 420 -20.22 -25.01 -7.90
CA LYS A 420 -19.05 -24.23 -7.50
C LYS A 420 -17.81 -25.11 -7.31
N ARG A 421 -16.68 -24.67 -7.86
CA ARG A 421 -15.35 -25.32 -7.73
C ARG A 421 -15.04 -25.76 -6.30
N ALA A 422 -15.29 -24.91 -5.32
CA ALA A 422 -14.97 -25.15 -3.91
C ALA A 422 -15.74 -26.33 -3.25
N HIS A 423 -16.82 -26.80 -3.88
CA HIS A 423 -17.72 -27.82 -3.34
C HIS A 423 -17.74 -29.12 -4.13
N LEU A 424 -17.14 -29.15 -5.33
CA LEU A 424 -17.14 -30.31 -6.21
C LEU A 424 -15.80 -31.03 -6.21
N TYR A 425 -15.84 -32.35 -6.42
CA TYR A 425 -14.65 -33.11 -6.82
C TYR A 425 -14.18 -32.68 -8.22
N ASP A 426 -12.88 -32.81 -8.49
CA ASP A 426 -12.36 -32.48 -9.82
C ASP A 426 -12.91 -33.46 -10.87
N ILE A 427 -12.90 -34.76 -10.56
CA ILE A 427 -13.52 -35.79 -11.40
C ILE A 427 -14.58 -36.51 -10.57
N ASN A 428 -15.79 -36.60 -11.12
CA ASN A 428 -16.79 -37.53 -10.63
C ASN A 428 -16.89 -38.70 -11.63
N PRO A 429 -16.61 -39.95 -11.19
CA PRO A 429 -16.57 -41.11 -12.08
C PRO A 429 -17.95 -41.49 -12.63
N VAL A 430 -19.05 -41.02 -12.04
CA VAL A 430 -20.40 -41.37 -12.50
C VAL A 430 -20.64 -40.90 -13.93
N GLY A 431 -20.44 -39.61 -14.20
CA GLY A 431 -20.64 -39.00 -15.51
C GLY A 431 -19.45 -39.23 -16.43
N VAL A 432 -18.22 -38.95 -15.96
CA VAL A 432 -17.01 -39.13 -16.78
C VAL A 432 -16.83 -40.60 -17.16
N GLY A 433 -16.96 -41.52 -16.20
CA GLY A 433 -16.82 -42.95 -16.45
C GLY A 433 -17.92 -43.51 -17.35
N ALA A 434 -19.17 -43.12 -17.13
CA ALA A 434 -20.28 -43.56 -17.98
C ALA A 434 -20.12 -43.06 -19.42
N MET A 435 -19.77 -41.79 -19.62
CA MET A 435 -19.50 -41.22 -20.93
C MET A 435 -18.33 -41.96 -21.60
N THR A 436 -17.22 -42.20 -20.89
CA THR A 436 -16.07 -42.92 -21.46
C THR A 436 -16.44 -44.35 -21.88
N ILE A 437 -17.15 -45.11 -21.03
CA ILE A 437 -17.60 -46.46 -21.37
C ILE A 437 -18.52 -46.45 -22.59
N ALA A 438 -19.53 -45.56 -22.58
CA ALA A 438 -20.47 -45.44 -23.68
C ALA A 438 -19.76 -45.07 -24.99
N THR A 439 -18.86 -44.09 -24.97
CA THR A 439 -18.06 -43.70 -26.14
C THR A 439 -17.21 -44.85 -26.67
N VAL A 440 -16.49 -45.58 -25.81
CA VAL A 440 -15.64 -46.70 -26.24
C VAL A 440 -16.46 -47.82 -26.87
N VAL A 441 -17.56 -48.23 -26.23
CA VAL A 441 -18.44 -49.29 -26.75
C VAL A 441 -19.08 -48.86 -28.08
N SER A 442 -19.54 -47.62 -28.17
CA SER A 442 -20.20 -47.08 -29.36
C SER A 442 -19.27 -46.89 -30.54
N ILE A 443 -18.06 -46.36 -30.31
CA ILE A 443 -17.03 -46.23 -31.37
C ILE A 443 -16.58 -47.62 -31.83
N SER A 444 -16.45 -48.58 -30.92
CA SER A 444 -16.16 -49.97 -31.29
C SER A 444 -17.26 -50.56 -32.18
N ALA A 445 -18.53 -50.26 -31.88
CA ALA A 445 -19.66 -50.63 -32.73
C ALA A 445 -19.59 -49.93 -34.10
N PHE A 446 -19.29 -48.63 -34.14
CA PHE A 446 -19.17 -47.83 -35.37
C PHE A 446 -18.10 -48.36 -36.34
N TYR A 447 -16.97 -48.88 -35.82
CA TYR A 447 -15.96 -49.56 -36.65
C TYR A 447 -16.30 -51.01 -37.02
N GLY A 448 -17.44 -51.53 -36.57
CA GLY A 448 -17.97 -52.82 -36.98
C GLY A 448 -17.57 -54.01 -36.12
N LEU A 449 -16.97 -53.81 -34.94
CA LEU A 449 -16.54 -54.92 -34.06
C LEU A 449 -17.71 -55.83 -33.61
N PHE A 450 -18.94 -55.31 -33.59
CA PHE A 450 -20.15 -56.04 -33.16
C PHE A 450 -21.10 -56.37 -34.32
N GLY A 451 -20.61 -56.32 -35.56
CA GLY A 451 -21.40 -56.60 -36.77
C GLY A 451 -22.10 -55.38 -37.38
N PRO A 452 -22.72 -55.55 -38.57
CA PRO A 452 -23.26 -54.44 -39.37
C PRO A 452 -24.45 -53.72 -38.71
N THR A 453 -25.32 -54.47 -38.02
CA THR A 453 -26.48 -53.89 -37.32
C THR A 453 -26.04 -52.98 -36.17
N ALA A 454 -25.06 -53.41 -35.38
CA ALA A 454 -24.51 -52.59 -34.30
C ALA A 454 -23.76 -51.36 -34.82
N LYS A 455 -23.10 -51.46 -35.99
CA LYS A 455 -22.48 -50.32 -36.68
C LYS A 455 -23.51 -49.26 -37.04
N ALA A 456 -24.59 -49.67 -37.70
CA ALA A 456 -25.67 -48.76 -38.09
C ALA A 456 -26.36 -48.14 -36.86
N LEU A 457 -26.54 -48.90 -35.77
CA LEU A 457 -27.20 -48.45 -34.56
C LEU A 457 -26.23 -47.90 -33.49
N SER A 458 -25.00 -47.55 -33.86
CA SER A 458 -23.97 -47.20 -32.88
C SER A 458 -24.37 -46.07 -31.90
N PRO A 459 -24.99 -44.95 -32.31
CA PRO A 459 -25.43 -43.93 -31.34
C PRO A 459 -26.51 -44.39 -30.36
N PHE A 460 -27.36 -45.35 -30.75
CA PHE A 460 -28.30 -45.98 -29.82
C PHE A 460 -27.57 -46.82 -28.78
N VAL A 461 -26.51 -47.52 -29.19
CA VAL A 461 -25.63 -48.28 -28.28
C VAL A 461 -24.97 -47.32 -27.27
N ALA A 462 -24.44 -46.16 -27.70
CA ALA A 462 -23.92 -45.15 -26.77
C ALA A 462 -24.98 -44.70 -25.75
N LEU A 463 -26.20 -44.39 -26.21
CA LEU A 463 -27.27 -43.93 -25.32
C LEU A 463 -27.61 -44.99 -24.26
N ILE A 464 -27.81 -46.25 -24.69
CA ILE A 464 -28.12 -47.37 -23.79
C ILE A 464 -26.96 -47.60 -22.82
N ALA A 465 -25.73 -47.65 -23.32
CA ALA A 465 -24.54 -47.86 -22.49
C ALA A 465 -24.39 -46.76 -21.42
N ALA A 466 -24.70 -45.50 -21.74
CA ALA A 466 -24.67 -44.39 -20.79
C ALA A 466 -25.78 -44.51 -19.73
N PHE A 467 -27.01 -44.87 -20.14
CA PHE A 467 -28.15 -45.08 -19.24
C PHE A 467 -27.96 -46.26 -18.28
N VAL A 468 -27.17 -47.26 -18.66
CA VAL A 468 -26.84 -48.41 -17.80
C VAL A 468 -25.63 -48.10 -16.90
N SER A 469 -24.55 -47.57 -17.47
CA SER A 469 -23.31 -47.37 -16.72
C SER A 469 -23.38 -46.25 -15.68
N ALA A 470 -24.08 -45.14 -15.93
CA ALA A 470 -24.17 -44.04 -14.96
C ALA A 470 -24.82 -44.47 -13.63
N PRO A 471 -25.99 -45.15 -13.61
CA PRO A 471 -26.57 -45.66 -12.37
C PRO A 471 -25.73 -46.74 -11.69
N LEU A 472 -25.12 -47.65 -12.45
CA LEU A 472 -24.25 -48.68 -11.88
C LEU A 472 -23.04 -48.10 -11.16
N ILE A 473 -22.38 -47.09 -11.76
CA ILE A 473 -21.25 -46.41 -11.14
C ILE A 473 -21.72 -45.58 -9.92
N ALA A 474 -22.87 -44.91 -10.01
CA ALA A 474 -23.42 -44.15 -8.88
C ALA A 474 -23.75 -45.05 -7.69
N TYR A 475 -24.35 -46.21 -7.95
CA TYR A 475 -24.61 -47.24 -6.95
C TYR A 475 -23.31 -47.79 -6.34
N ALA A 476 -22.34 -48.18 -7.18
CA ALA A 476 -21.05 -48.72 -6.73
C ALA A 476 -20.22 -47.73 -5.90
N THR A 477 -20.38 -46.42 -6.15
CA THR A 477 -19.65 -45.36 -5.43
C THR A 477 -20.44 -44.75 -4.27
N GLY A 478 -21.69 -45.17 -4.07
CA GLY A 478 -22.59 -44.59 -3.05
C GLY A 478 -22.79 -43.07 -3.18
N GLY A 479 -22.60 -42.50 -4.38
CA GLY A 479 -22.67 -41.06 -4.60
C GLY A 479 -21.61 -40.21 -3.89
N LYS A 480 -20.48 -40.81 -3.43
CA LYS A 480 -19.42 -40.12 -2.66
C LYS A 480 -18.84 -38.89 -3.39
N TYR A 481 -18.73 -38.94 -4.72
CA TYR A 481 -17.97 -37.98 -5.51
C TYR A 481 -18.77 -36.74 -5.99
N TYR A 482 -20.02 -36.54 -5.56
CA TYR A 482 -20.79 -35.35 -5.96
C TYR A 482 -20.40 -34.09 -5.18
N ILE A 483 -20.24 -34.18 -3.86
CA ILE A 483 -19.99 -33.02 -2.98
C ILE A 483 -18.76 -33.28 -2.12
N ALA A 484 -17.70 -32.52 -2.37
CA ALA A 484 -16.47 -32.54 -1.57
C ALA A 484 -16.63 -31.80 -0.23
N ARG A 485 -17.45 -30.75 -0.21
CA ARG A 485 -17.66 -29.91 0.97
C ARG A 485 -19.07 -29.32 0.99
N LYS A 486 -19.72 -29.30 2.15
CA LYS A 486 -21.06 -28.70 2.30
C LYS A 486 -21.01 -27.15 2.29
N PRO A 487 -21.97 -26.46 1.64
CA PRO A 487 -22.09 -25.00 1.69
C PRO A 487 -22.36 -24.48 3.11
N LYS A 488 -21.96 -23.23 3.40
CA LYS A 488 -22.29 -22.56 4.68
C LYS A 488 -23.77 -22.20 4.72
N ARG A 489 -24.52 -22.78 5.67
CA ARG A 489 -25.96 -22.50 5.85
C ARG A 489 -26.26 -21.05 6.26
N SER A 490 -25.36 -20.41 7.01
CA SER A 490 -25.52 -19.04 7.52
C SER A 490 -25.69 -17.96 6.44
N TRP A 491 -25.38 -18.28 5.18
CA TRP A 491 -25.44 -17.32 4.07
C TRP A 491 -26.72 -17.42 3.25
N GLN A 492 -27.53 -18.46 3.45
CA GLN A 492 -28.70 -18.76 2.61
C GLN A 492 -29.80 -17.68 2.68
N ASN A 493 -29.86 -16.90 3.76
CA ASN A 493 -30.88 -15.89 3.99
C ASN A 493 -30.42 -14.45 3.65
N LEU A 494 -29.18 -14.28 3.16
CA LEU A 494 -28.66 -12.97 2.76
C LEU A 494 -29.08 -12.65 1.33
N GLU A 495 -29.35 -11.38 1.01
CA GLU A 495 -29.65 -10.98 -0.37
C GLU A 495 -28.39 -10.91 -1.24
N ALA A 496 -27.29 -10.40 -0.66
CA ALA A 496 -26.00 -10.29 -1.34
C ALA A 496 -24.82 -10.42 -0.37
N ILE A 497 -23.68 -10.88 -0.88
CA ILE A 497 -22.43 -11.05 -0.17
C ILE A 497 -21.30 -10.48 -1.01
N GLN A 498 -20.43 -9.68 -0.39
CA GLN A 498 -19.30 -9.09 -1.08
C GLN A 498 -18.14 -10.09 -1.23
N CYS A 499 -17.58 -10.18 -2.43
CA CYS A 499 -16.39 -10.98 -2.71
C CYS A 499 -15.13 -10.29 -2.20
N CYS A 500 -14.30 -10.98 -1.42
CA CYS A 500 -13.04 -10.43 -0.91
C CYS A 500 -11.98 -10.17 -1.99
N ILE A 501 -12.15 -10.73 -3.20
CA ILE A 501 -11.19 -10.56 -4.31
C ILE A 501 -11.56 -9.41 -5.24
N CYS A 502 -12.74 -9.45 -5.86
CA CYS A 502 -13.19 -8.41 -6.79
C CYS A 502 -14.02 -7.30 -6.14
N GLU A 503 -14.40 -7.43 -4.87
CA GLU A 503 -15.15 -6.44 -4.09
C GLU A 503 -16.58 -6.14 -4.59
N HIS A 504 -17.05 -6.86 -5.63
CA HIS A 504 -18.44 -6.83 -6.07
C HIS A 504 -19.33 -7.71 -5.17
N SER A 505 -20.61 -7.34 -5.07
CA SER A 505 -21.64 -8.06 -4.31
C SER A 505 -22.40 -9.05 -5.19
N PHE A 506 -22.61 -10.27 -4.69
CA PHE A 506 -23.29 -11.34 -5.42
C PHE A 506 -24.27 -12.11 -4.55
N GLU A 507 -25.25 -12.75 -5.18
CA GLU A 507 -26.22 -13.63 -4.52
C GLU A 507 -25.52 -14.81 -3.81
N PRO A 508 -26.01 -15.31 -2.67
CA PRO A 508 -25.37 -16.38 -1.90
C PRO A 508 -25.11 -17.66 -2.69
N GLU A 509 -25.97 -17.98 -3.65
CA GLU A 509 -25.83 -19.14 -4.54
C GLU A 509 -24.51 -19.12 -5.30
N ASP A 510 -24.01 -17.93 -5.66
CA ASP A 510 -22.76 -17.75 -6.41
C ASP A 510 -21.52 -17.62 -5.52
N MET A 511 -21.69 -17.73 -4.20
CA MET A 511 -20.64 -17.45 -3.22
C MET A 511 -20.15 -18.73 -2.52
N ALA A 512 -18.85 -18.73 -2.20
CA ALA A 512 -18.16 -19.77 -1.45
C ALA A 512 -17.26 -19.16 -0.38
N SER A 513 -16.88 -19.94 0.64
CA SER A 513 -15.95 -19.50 1.68
C SER A 513 -14.55 -20.02 1.39
N CYS A 514 -13.59 -19.12 1.16
CA CYS A 514 -12.21 -19.47 0.87
C CYS A 514 -11.34 -19.44 2.14
N PRO A 515 -10.71 -20.56 2.54
CA PRO A 515 -9.81 -20.59 3.68
C PRO A 515 -8.49 -19.85 3.41
N ALA A 516 -8.00 -19.82 2.17
CA ALA A 516 -6.74 -19.14 1.82
C ALA A 516 -6.78 -17.62 2.05
N TYR A 517 -7.94 -17.01 1.80
CA TYR A 517 -8.19 -15.58 2.00
C TYR A 517 -8.97 -15.26 3.28
N ALA A 518 -9.44 -16.30 4.00
CA ALA A 518 -10.29 -16.19 5.17
C ALA A 518 -11.53 -15.27 4.95
N GLY A 519 -12.22 -15.43 3.82
CA GLY A 519 -13.36 -14.59 3.44
C GLY A 519 -14.28 -15.20 2.37
N PRO A 520 -15.41 -14.52 2.05
CA PRO A 520 -16.29 -14.90 0.95
C PRO A 520 -15.65 -14.65 -0.42
N ILE A 521 -15.79 -15.58 -1.34
CA ILE A 521 -15.28 -15.50 -2.71
C ILE A 521 -16.42 -15.87 -3.68
N CYS A 522 -16.55 -15.15 -4.79
CA CYS A 522 -17.51 -15.55 -5.84
C CYS A 522 -17.00 -16.73 -6.67
N SER A 523 -17.91 -17.45 -7.32
CA SER A 523 -17.59 -18.64 -8.14
C SER A 523 -16.57 -18.37 -9.25
N LEU A 524 -16.64 -17.19 -9.88
CA LEU A 524 -15.72 -16.75 -10.93
C LEU A 524 -14.32 -16.53 -10.39
N CYS A 525 -14.17 -15.69 -9.35
CA CYS A 525 -12.89 -15.47 -8.70
C CYS A 525 -12.30 -16.77 -8.15
N CYS A 526 -13.15 -17.66 -7.62
CA CYS A 526 -12.72 -18.98 -7.17
C CYS A 526 -12.20 -19.85 -8.31
N SER A 527 -12.80 -19.77 -9.50
CA SER A 527 -12.35 -20.52 -10.69
C SER A 527 -11.03 -19.97 -11.24
N LEU A 528 -10.87 -18.64 -11.25
CA LEU A 528 -9.65 -17.98 -11.73
C LEU A 528 -8.50 -18.00 -10.72
N ASP A 529 -8.73 -18.38 -9.47
CA ASP A 529 -7.68 -18.36 -8.45
C ASP A 529 -6.91 -19.70 -8.39
N ALA A 530 -5.67 -19.70 -8.88
CA ALA A 530 -4.76 -20.83 -8.78
C ALA A 530 -3.96 -20.88 -7.45
N ARG A 531 -3.82 -19.74 -6.76
CA ARG A 531 -2.94 -19.56 -5.58
C ARG A 531 -3.53 -20.16 -4.31
N CYS A 532 -4.85 -20.28 -4.26
CA CYS A 532 -5.54 -20.93 -3.16
C CYS A 532 -5.19 -22.41 -3.02
N HIS A 533 -4.62 -23.03 -4.08
CA HIS A 533 -4.28 -24.45 -4.16
C HIS A 533 -5.38 -25.36 -3.56
N ASP A 534 -6.64 -25.07 -3.88
CA ASP A 534 -7.84 -25.76 -3.36
C ASP A 534 -7.73 -26.17 -1.89
N LEU A 535 -7.18 -25.30 -1.04
CA LEU A 535 -7.07 -25.53 0.41
C LEU A 535 -8.43 -25.84 1.06
N CYS A 536 -9.53 -25.51 0.39
CA CYS A 536 -10.89 -25.85 0.79
C CYS A 536 -11.28 -27.33 0.57
N LYS A 537 -10.57 -28.08 -0.29
CA LYS A 537 -10.91 -29.47 -0.70
C LYS A 537 -9.68 -30.32 -1.09
N PRO A 538 -8.68 -30.51 -0.21
CA PRO A 538 -7.41 -31.16 -0.56
C PRO A 538 -7.56 -32.61 -1.06
N HIS A 539 -8.51 -33.38 -0.53
CA HIS A 539 -8.80 -34.76 -0.92
C HIS A 539 -9.53 -34.89 -2.27
N ALA A 540 -10.15 -33.82 -2.74
CA ALA A 540 -11.03 -33.85 -3.91
C ALA A 540 -10.32 -33.50 -5.22
N ARG A 541 -8.98 -33.46 -5.18
CA ARG A 541 -8.11 -33.13 -6.31
C ARG A 541 -7.85 -34.35 -7.18
N ILE A 542 -7.68 -34.17 -8.50
CA ILE A 542 -7.37 -35.30 -9.41
C ILE A 542 -6.20 -36.13 -8.90
N GLN A 543 -5.09 -35.48 -8.52
CA GLN A 543 -3.90 -36.16 -8.00
C GLN A 543 -4.21 -36.97 -6.74
N ALA A 544 -4.98 -36.40 -5.81
CA ALA A 544 -5.38 -37.09 -4.59
C ALA A 544 -6.30 -38.28 -4.89
N GLN A 545 -7.32 -38.08 -5.73
CA GLN A 545 -8.27 -39.12 -6.13
C GLN A 545 -7.58 -40.31 -6.82
N VAL A 546 -6.70 -40.03 -7.78
CA VAL A 546 -5.91 -41.06 -8.48
C VAL A 546 -4.96 -41.76 -7.51
N SER A 547 -4.30 -41.02 -6.60
CA SER A 547 -3.40 -41.60 -5.61
C SER A 547 -4.10 -42.51 -4.60
N GLU A 548 -5.31 -42.16 -4.14
CA GLU A 548 -6.13 -42.94 -3.21
C GLU A 548 -6.61 -44.24 -3.89
N THR A 549 -7.16 -44.13 -5.12
CA THR A 549 -7.64 -45.32 -5.85
C THR A 549 -6.52 -46.27 -6.31
N LEU A 550 -5.39 -45.74 -6.79
CA LEU A 550 -4.24 -46.57 -7.18
C LEU A 550 -3.53 -47.16 -5.96
N GLY A 551 -3.40 -46.39 -4.86
CA GLY A 551 -2.76 -46.86 -3.63
C GLY A 551 -3.50 -48.02 -2.97
N ASP A 552 -4.83 -48.01 -3.03
CA ASP A 552 -5.67 -49.05 -2.43
C ASP A 552 -5.74 -50.34 -3.27
N ARG A 553 -5.48 -50.27 -4.59
CA ARG A 553 -5.63 -51.41 -5.52
C ARG A 553 -4.33 -51.98 -6.07
N LEU A 554 -3.25 -51.20 -6.12
CA LEU A 554 -1.97 -51.64 -6.69
C LEU A 554 -0.96 -52.05 -5.60
N PRO A 555 -0.13 -53.08 -5.87
CA PRO A 555 1.03 -53.38 -5.04
C PRO A 555 1.95 -52.17 -4.92
N LYS A 556 2.48 -51.93 -3.70
CA LYS A 556 3.43 -50.84 -3.39
C LYS A 556 4.57 -50.63 -4.42
N PRO A 557 5.23 -51.67 -4.98
CA PRO A 557 6.30 -51.45 -5.97
C PRO A 557 5.80 -50.86 -7.29
N ILE A 558 4.61 -51.27 -7.77
CA ILE A 558 4.02 -50.74 -9.00
C ILE A 558 3.56 -49.30 -8.78
N TYR A 559 2.96 -49.03 -7.63
CA TYR A 559 2.57 -47.67 -7.24
C TYR A 559 3.78 -46.71 -7.19
N ALA A 560 4.89 -47.15 -6.58
CA ALA A 560 6.13 -46.38 -6.53
C ALA A 560 6.71 -46.13 -7.93
N LEU A 561 6.64 -47.12 -8.83
CA LEU A 561 7.08 -46.97 -10.23
C LEU A 561 6.21 -45.96 -10.99
N ILE A 562 4.88 -46.03 -10.88
CA ILE A 562 3.96 -45.10 -11.54
C ILE A 562 4.17 -43.66 -11.06
N ASN A 563 4.37 -43.48 -9.75
CA ASN A 563 4.57 -42.15 -9.16
C ASN A 563 6.02 -41.64 -9.29
N SER A 564 6.92 -42.42 -9.88
CA SER A 564 8.29 -41.99 -10.18
C SER A 564 8.36 -41.04 -11.38
N GLN A 565 9.50 -40.39 -11.59
CA GLN A 565 9.75 -39.55 -12.77
C GLN A 565 9.60 -40.36 -14.08
N LEU A 566 10.10 -41.60 -14.09
CA LEU A 566 9.98 -42.50 -15.23
C LEU A 566 8.52 -42.89 -15.49
N GLY A 567 7.74 -43.13 -14.43
CA GLY A 567 6.31 -43.45 -14.54
C GLY A 567 5.50 -42.31 -15.16
N HIS A 568 5.73 -41.07 -14.72
CA HIS A 568 5.08 -39.89 -15.31
C HIS A 568 5.49 -39.70 -16.78
N TYR A 569 6.77 -39.89 -17.10
CA TYR A 569 7.26 -39.84 -18.48
C TYR A 569 6.58 -40.87 -19.37
N LEU A 570 6.62 -42.15 -18.98
CA LEU A 570 6.01 -43.25 -19.73
C LEU A 570 4.51 -43.03 -19.89
N GLY A 571 3.84 -42.48 -18.88
CA GLY A 571 2.43 -42.11 -18.95
C GLY A 571 2.14 -41.03 -20.00
N VAL A 572 2.86 -39.90 -19.96
CA VAL A 572 2.69 -38.81 -20.95
C VAL A 572 3.03 -39.30 -22.36
N PHE A 573 4.14 -40.02 -22.49
CA PHE A 573 4.58 -40.60 -23.77
C PHE A 573 3.53 -41.55 -24.36
N ALA A 574 3.04 -42.52 -23.57
CA ALA A 574 2.06 -43.50 -24.03
C ALA A 574 0.74 -42.85 -24.46
N VAL A 575 0.27 -41.83 -23.72
CA VAL A 575 -0.95 -41.11 -24.07
C VAL A 575 -0.76 -40.32 -25.37
N SER A 576 0.34 -39.57 -25.51
CA SER A 576 0.60 -38.77 -26.71
C SER A 576 0.86 -39.64 -27.95
N ALA A 577 1.66 -40.71 -27.82
CA ALA A 577 1.90 -41.65 -28.90
C ALA A 577 0.62 -42.40 -29.27
N GLY A 578 -0.17 -42.83 -28.28
CA GLY A 578 -1.46 -43.46 -28.49
C GLY A 578 -2.44 -42.56 -29.24
N LEU A 579 -2.48 -41.26 -28.93
CA LEU A 579 -3.32 -40.29 -29.65
C LEU A 579 -2.90 -40.14 -31.11
N VAL A 580 -1.60 -39.99 -31.39
CA VAL A 580 -1.10 -39.89 -32.77
C VAL A 580 -1.33 -41.20 -33.53
N GLY A 581 -1.10 -42.35 -32.89
CA GLY A 581 -1.38 -43.66 -33.48
C GLY A 581 -2.86 -43.84 -33.81
N LEU A 582 -3.75 -43.40 -32.90
CA LEU A 582 -5.18 -43.38 -33.15
C LEU A 582 -5.50 -42.49 -34.35
N THR A 583 -5.02 -41.24 -34.39
CA THR A 583 -5.28 -40.32 -35.51
C THR A 583 -4.79 -40.86 -36.85
N LEU A 584 -3.57 -41.39 -36.91
CA LEU A 584 -3.03 -41.98 -38.14
C LEU A 584 -3.77 -43.26 -38.53
N GLY A 585 -4.17 -44.09 -37.55
CA GLY A 585 -5.02 -45.27 -37.78
C GLY A 585 -6.41 -44.90 -38.31
N LEU A 586 -6.99 -43.80 -37.82
CA LEU A 586 -8.25 -43.26 -38.34
C LEU A 586 -8.10 -42.79 -39.78
N ILE A 587 -7.01 -42.07 -40.09
CA ILE A 587 -6.69 -41.64 -41.47
C ILE A 587 -6.53 -42.85 -42.38
N TYR A 588 -5.84 -43.90 -41.93
CA TYR A 588 -5.69 -45.15 -42.67
C TYR A 588 -7.06 -45.79 -42.98
N LEU A 589 -7.89 -45.96 -41.95
CA LEU A 589 -9.22 -46.59 -42.08
C LEU A 589 -10.16 -45.79 -42.99
N GLN A 590 -10.03 -44.46 -43.01
CA GLN A 590 -10.85 -43.59 -43.85
C GLN A 590 -10.37 -43.56 -45.31
N THR A 591 -9.05 -43.62 -45.53
CA THR A 591 -8.45 -43.48 -46.87
C THR A 591 -8.34 -44.81 -47.61
N SER A 592 -8.16 -45.92 -46.90
CA SER A 592 -8.01 -47.27 -47.46
C SER A 592 -9.16 -47.73 -48.37
N PRO A 593 -10.46 -47.48 -48.06
CA PRO A 593 -11.54 -47.86 -48.98
C PRO A 593 -11.63 -46.97 -50.24
N ALA A 594 -11.07 -45.76 -50.22
CA ALA A 594 -11.05 -44.87 -51.39
C ALA A 594 -9.92 -45.23 -52.37
N VAL A 595 -8.78 -45.70 -51.86
CA VAL A 595 -7.58 -46.01 -52.66
C VAL A 595 -7.50 -47.50 -52.92
N HIS A 596 -8.14 -47.97 -53.98
CA HIS A 596 -8.24 -49.39 -54.33
C HIS A 596 -6.90 -50.06 -54.75
N ALA A 597 -5.81 -49.31 -54.91
CA ALA A 597 -4.59 -49.80 -55.56
C ALA A 597 -3.31 -49.85 -54.70
N ASP A 598 -3.20 -49.14 -53.56
CA ASP A 598 -1.91 -48.95 -52.86
C ASP A 598 -1.99 -48.97 -51.31
N ASN A 599 -2.85 -49.82 -50.76
CA ASN A 599 -3.02 -49.97 -49.30
C ASN A 599 -1.71 -50.31 -48.54
N LEU A 600 -0.78 -51.00 -49.21
CA LEU A 600 0.54 -51.32 -48.65
C LEU A 600 1.46 -50.08 -48.56
N GLN A 601 1.51 -49.24 -49.59
CA GLN A 601 2.32 -48.02 -49.58
C GLN A 601 1.78 -47.00 -48.58
N LEU A 602 0.46 -46.83 -48.53
CA LEU A 602 -0.18 -45.93 -47.56
C LEU A 602 0.11 -46.35 -46.11
N SER A 603 -0.04 -47.64 -45.81
CA SER A 603 0.30 -48.19 -44.49
C SER A 603 1.78 -47.96 -44.14
N ASP A 604 2.69 -48.21 -45.08
CA ASP A 604 4.13 -47.99 -44.86
C ASP A 604 4.45 -46.52 -44.58
N VAL A 605 3.88 -45.58 -45.35
CA VAL A 605 4.03 -44.13 -45.11
C VAL A 605 3.49 -43.73 -43.73
N LEU A 606 2.30 -44.20 -43.35
CA LEU A 606 1.70 -43.86 -42.05
C LEU A 606 2.48 -44.43 -40.86
N TRP A 607 3.01 -45.66 -40.97
CA TRP A 607 3.91 -46.21 -39.95
C TRP A 607 5.22 -45.43 -39.84
N LYS A 608 5.83 -45.04 -40.97
CA LYS A 608 7.03 -44.18 -40.98
C LYS A 608 6.76 -42.84 -40.29
N VAL A 609 5.62 -42.20 -40.60
CA VAL A 609 5.18 -40.95 -39.94
C VAL A 609 4.93 -41.18 -38.44
N PHE A 610 4.26 -42.27 -38.06
CA PHE A 610 4.01 -42.62 -36.67
C PHE A 610 5.30 -42.76 -35.86
N PHE A 611 6.27 -43.53 -36.36
CA PHE A 611 7.55 -43.72 -35.66
C PHE A 611 8.37 -42.42 -35.59
N ALA A 612 8.39 -41.63 -36.67
CA ALA A 612 9.05 -40.33 -36.69
C ALA A 612 8.46 -39.38 -35.63
N LEU A 613 7.12 -39.27 -35.58
CA LEU A 613 6.43 -38.46 -34.57
C LEU A 613 6.63 -39.01 -33.16
N THR A 614 6.65 -40.34 -32.98
CA THR A 614 6.85 -40.98 -31.68
C THR A 614 8.22 -40.64 -31.08
N ILE A 615 9.28 -40.58 -31.89
CA ILE A 615 10.61 -40.13 -31.42
C ILE A 615 10.54 -38.69 -30.91
N ILE A 616 9.91 -37.79 -31.66
CA ILE A 616 9.73 -36.38 -31.28
C ILE A 616 8.92 -36.28 -29.98
N ILE A 617 7.81 -37.03 -29.88
CA ILE A 617 6.96 -37.11 -28.68
C ILE A 617 7.78 -37.61 -27.49
N GLY A 618 8.65 -38.61 -27.69
CA GLY A 618 9.55 -39.12 -26.65
C GLY A 618 10.46 -38.03 -26.07
N VAL A 619 11.07 -37.21 -26.92
CA VAL A 619 11.93 -36.10 -26.48
C VAL A 619 11.11 -35.01 -25.80
N VAL A 620 10.00 -34.58 -26.42
CA VAL A 620 9.15 -33.51 -25.90
C VAL A 620 8.50 -33.90 -24.58
N ALA A 621 7.99 -35.13 -24.44
CA ALA A 621 7.42 -35.64 -23.20
C ALA A 621 8.46 -35.68 -22.07
N TRP A 622 9.70 -36.08 -22.36
CA TRP A 622 10.79 -36.07 -21.38
C TRP A 622 11.11 -34.65 -20.92
N LEU A 623 11.32 -33.73 -21.86
CA LEU A 623 11.58 -32.31 -21.57
C LEU A 623 10.44 -31.69 -20.78
N PHE A 624 9.18 -32.01 -21.12
CA PHE A 624 8.01 -31.50 -20.43
C PHE A 624 7.94 -31.99 -18.97
N VAL A 625 8.14 -33.29 -18.73
CA VAL A 625 8.15 -33.85 -17.37
C VAL A 625 9.30 -33.27 -16.55
N LEU A 626 10.49 -33.14 -17.13
CA LEU A 626 11.66 -32.57 -16.46
C LEU A 626 11.46 -31.09 -16.13
N ALA A 627 10.92 -30.30 -17.07
CA ALA A 627 10.58 -28.90 -16.84
C ALA A 627 9.51 -28.76 -15.75
N GLN A 628 8.49 -29.61 -15.74
CA GLN A 628 7.44 -29.58 -14.73
C GLN A 628 7.95 -29.99 -13.34
N GLN A 629 8.86 -30.96 -13.26
CA GLN A 629 9.50 -31.36 -12.01
C GLN A 629 10.44 -30.27 -11.48
N SER A 630 11.29 -29.70 -12.34
CA SER A 630 12.14 -28.55 -12.00
C SER A 630 11.30 -27.40 -11.45
N ARG A 631 10.19 -27.08 -12.12
CA ARG A 631 9.25 -26.05 -11.68
C ARG A 631 8.63 -26.38 -10.32
N ARG A 632 8.19 -27.61 -10.08
CA ARG A 632 7.65 -28.04 -8.78
C ARG A 632 8.70 -27.94 -7.67
N ALA A 633 9.95 -28.31 -7.93
CA ALA A 633 11.05 -28.18 -6.99
C ALA A 633 11.35 -26.71 -6.66
N ALA A 634 11.42 -25.85 -7.68
CA ALA A 634 11.60 -24.41 -7.51
C ALA A 634 10.44 -23.76 -6.72
N GLU A 635 9.20 -24.16 -6.98
CA GLU A 635 8.02 -23.69 -6.24
C GLU A 635 8.05 -24.16 -4.77
N ALA A 636 8.47 -25.40 -4.50
CA ALA A 636 8.60 -25.91 -3.14
C ALA A 636 9.68 -25.18 -2.35
N GLU A 637 10.84 -24.93 -2.97
CA GLU A 637 11.94 -24.18 -2.34
C GLU A 637 11.55 -22.73 -2.09
N THR A 638 10.95 -22.05 -3.07
CA THR A 638 10.43 -20.68 -2.91
C THR A 638 9.43 -20.59 -1.75
N ARG A 639 8.50 -21.56 -1.63
CA ARG A 639 7.54 -21.60 -0.53
C ARG A 639 8.24 -21.79 0.82
N ARG A 640 9.28 -22.62 0.89
CA ARG A 640 10.07 -22.82 2.09
C ARG A 640 10.76 -21.52 2.49
N GLN A 641 11.47 -20.87 1.58
CA GLN A 641 12.12 -19.58 1.83
C GLN A 641 11.14 -18.49 2.26
N THR A 642 10.00 -18.37 1.58
CA THR A 642 8.94 -17.41 1.94
C THR A 642 8.42 -17.67 3.35
N THR A 643 8.25 -18.93 3.74
CA THR A 643 7.78 -19.29 5.08
C THR A 643 8.82 -18.91 6.14
N LEU A 644 10.10 -19.16 5.89
CA LEU A 644 11.20 -18.75 6.78
C LEU A 644 11.27 -17.23 6.92
N LEU A 645 11.19 -16.48 5.82
CA LEU A 645 11.17 -15.01 5.83
C LEU A 645 9.97 -14.45 6.63
N ILE A 646 8.78 -15.04 6.50
CA ILE A 646 7.62 -14.60 7.28
C ILE A 646 7.86 -14.84 8.79
N GLN A 647 8.44 -15.99 9.15
CA GLN A 647 8.79 -16.29 10.54
C GLN A 647 9.83 -15.31 11.09
N GLU A 648 10.85 -14.97 10.29
CA GLU A 648 11.89 -13.99 10.62
C GLU A 648 11.29 -12.58 10.82
N ILE A 649 10.41 -12.13 9.92
CA ILE A 649 9.71 -10.84 10.05
C ILE A 649 8.88 -10.79 11.34
N ASP A 650 8.15 -11.86 11.66
CA ASP A 650 7.34 -11.90 12.87
C ASP A 650 8.21 -11.95 14.14
N ALA A 651 9.39 -12.57 14.09
CA ALA A 651 10.37 -12.55 15.18
C ALA A 651 10.98 -11.14 15.38
N HIS A 652 11.35 -10.45 14.28
CA HIS A 652 11.84 -9.08 14.35
C HIS A 652 10.82 -8.12 14.94
N LYS A 653 9.55 -8.21 14.53
CA LYS A 653 8.49 -7.35 15.11
C LYS A 653 8.33 -7.51 16.62
N ARG A 654 8.47 -8.73 17.14
CA ARG A 654 8.42 -8.98 18.58
C ARG A 654 9.62 -8.35 19.28
N THR A 655 10.81 -8.57 18.73
CA THR A 655 12.06 -8.03 19.24
C THR A 655 12.07 -6.50 19.24
N ASP A 656 11.61 -5.87 18.15
CA ASP A 656 11.49 -4.41 18.02
C ASP A 656 10.51 -3.84 19.06
N ALA A 657 9.37 -4.52 19.29
CA ALA A 657 8.40 -4.10 20.30
C ALA A 657 8.94 -4.23 21.74
N GLU A 658 9.77 -5.22 22.01
CA GLU A 658 10.46 -5.38 23.30
C GLU A 658 11.55 -4.33 23.49
N LEU A 659 12.36 -4.08 22.45
CA LEU A 659 13.39 -3.05 22.44
C LEU A 659 12.79 -1.66 22.66
N GLN A 660 11.70 -1.35 21.98
CA GLN A 660 11.00 -0.07 22.12
C GLN A 660 10.48 0.13 23.55
N ARG A 661 9.88 -0.90 24.16
CA ARG A 661 9.44 -0.84 25.57
C ARG A 661 10.60 -0.67 26.53
N ALA A 662 11.69 -1.39 26.34
CA ALA A 662 12.88 -1.27 27.19
C ALA A 662 13.48 0.15 27.11
N LYS A 663 13.52 0.74 25.92
CA LYS A 663 13.97 2.12 25.68
C LYS A 663 13.09 3.13 26.41
N GLU A 664 11.76 3.01 26.29
CA GLU A 664 10.81 3.92 26.95
C GLU A 664 10.94 3.87 28.48
N VAL A 665 11.14 2.68 29.06
CA VAL A 665 11.39 2.53 30.50
C VAL A 665 12.70 3.21 30.91
N ALA A 666 13.79 3.00 30.16
CA ALA A 666 15.07 3.64 30.44
C ALA A 666 15.01 5.17 30.35
N GLU A 667 14.36 5.72 29.33
CA GLU A 667 14.19 7.16 29.14
C GLU A 667 13.34 7.79 30.25
N SER A 668 12.24 7.13 30.65
CA SER A 668 11.39 7.61 31.75
C SER A 668 12.12 7.66 33.10
N ALA A 669 12.96 6.66 33.39
CA ALA A 669 13.78 6.63 34.60
C ALA A 669 14.82 7.78 34.61
N ASN A 670 15.44 8.07 33.46
CA ASN A 670 16.42 9.14 33.35
C ASN A 670 15.81 10.54 33.50
N LEU A 671 14.61 10.73 32.93
CA LEU A 671 13.83 11.96 33.09
C LEU A 671 13.38 12.18 34.55
N ALA A 672 12.98 11.12 35.25
CA ALA A 672 12.61 11.18 36.67
C ALA A 672 13.81 11.56 37.55
N LYS A 673 14.98 10.95 37.33
CA LYS A 673 16.23 11.29 38.03
C LYS A 673 16.58 12.77 37.88
N SER A 674 16.49 13.31 36.66
CA SER A 674 16.79 14.71 36.38
C SER A 674 15.82 15.69 37.06
N ARG A 675 14.52 15.37 37.08
CA ARG A 675 13.51 16.20 37.76
C ARG A 675 13.70 16.21 39.27
N TYR A 676 14.05 15.06 39.86
CA TYR A 676 14.29 14.93 41.29
C TYR A 676 15.43 15.84 41.77
N VAL A 677 16.55 15.89 41.04
CA VAL A 677 17.72 16.72 41.40
C VAL A 677 17.40 18.22 41.35
N VAL A 678 16.66 18.68 40.34
CA VAL A 678 16.25 20.09 40.24
C VAL A 678 15.29 20.49 41.37
N GLY A 679 14.31 19.64 41.69
CA GLY A 679 13.38 19.87 42.79
C GLY A 679 14.08 19.94 44.16
N LEU A 680 15.01 19.02 44.42
CA LEU A 680 15.77 18.99 45.67
C LEU A 680 16.58 20.28 45.90
N SER A 681 17.14 20.88 44.85
CA SER A 681 17.90 22.11 45.00
C SER A 681 17.05 23.30 45.43
N HIS A 682 15.80 23.39 44.99
CA HIS A 682 14.91 24.47 45.42
C HIS A 682 14.56 24.33 46.90
N GLU A 683 14.29 23.10 47.34
CA GLU A 683 14.01 22.78 48.76
C GLU A 683 15.21 23.06 49.67
N LEU A 684 16.45 22.91 49.17
CA LEU A 684 17.66 23.22 49.93
C LEU A 684 18.04 24.71 49.90
N ARG A 685 17.72 25.44 48.83
CA ARG A 685 18.09 26.87 48.68
C ARG A 685 17.26 27.79 49.59
N SER A 686 15.95 27.56 49.72
CA SER A 686 15.07 28.38 50.57
C SER A 686 15.52 28.49 52.03
N PRO A 687 15.80 27.38 52.76
CA PRO A 687 16.27 27.48 54.14
C PRO A 687 17.67 28.11 54.26
N LEU A 688 18.55 27.89 53.27
CA LEU A 688 19.88 28.50 53.24
C LEU A 688 19.83 30.02 53.06
N ASN A 689 18.98 30.51 52.16
CA ASN A 689 18.81 31.94 51.93
C ASN A 689 18.26 32.64 53.17
N ALA A 690 17.34 32.00 53.90
CA ALA A 690 16.86 32.50 55.18
C ALA A 690 17.99 32.58 56.23
N ILE A 691 18.81 31.52 56.36
CA ILE A 691 19.96 31.51 57.28
C ILE A 691 20.97 32.60 56.92
N SER A 692 21.31 32.75 55.63
CA SER A 692 22.26 33.78 55.17
C SER A 692 21.70 35.20 55.36
N GLY A 693 20.41 35.41 55.07
CA GLY A 693 19.73 36.69 55.27
C GLY A 693 19.67 37.13 56.73
N TYR A 694 19.29 36.24 57.65
CA TYR A 694 19.31 36.54 59.09
C TYR A 694 20.73 36.75 59.62
N ALA A 695 21.72 35.97 59.14
CA ALA A 695 23.11 36.18 59.50
C ALA A 695 23.64 37.55 58.99
N GLN A 696 23.22 37.99 57.82
CA GLN A 696 23.59 39.30 57.27
C GLN A 696 22.97 40.46 58.08
N LEU A 697 21.69 40.36 58.44
CA LEU A 697 21.01 41.35 59.29
C LEU A 697 21.68 41.45 60.67
N LEU A 698 22.02 40.32 61.28
CA LEU A 698 22.75 40.28 62.55
C LEU A 698 24.20 40.79 62.42
N GLU A 699 24.85 40.69 61.26
CA GLU A 699 26.19 41.26 61.08
C GLU A 699 26.18 42.79 60.93
N GLN A 700 25.08 43.34 60.42
CA GLN A 700 24.88 44.78 60.20
C GLN A 700 24.38 45.54 61.44
N ASP A 701 23.82 44.85 62.43
CA ASP A 701 23.42 45.45 63.70
C ASP A 701 24.64 45.94 64.50
N SER A 702 24.76 47.26 64.61
CA SER A 702 25.85 47.97 65.28
C SER A 702 25.81 47.86 66.82
N SER A 703 24.76 47.28 67.39
CA SER A 703 24.64 47.04 68.85
C SER A 703 25.34 45.76 69.33
N LEU A 704 25.77 44.88 68.42
CA LEU A 704 26.43 43.61 68.75
C LEU A 704 27.90 43.77 69.12
N GLN A 705 28.30 43.13 70.24
CA GLN A 705 29.70 43.05 70.67
C GLN A 705 30.57 42.26 69.65
N SER A 706 31.90 42.45 69.69
CA SER A 706 32.83 41.88 68.69
C SER A 706 32.79 40.35 68.56
N LYS A 707 32.64 39.62 69.68
CA LYS A 707 32.66 38.14 69.69
C LYS A 707 31.43 37.49 69.03
N PRO A 708 30.17 37.88 69.33
CA PRO A 708 28.99 37.40 68.61
C PRO A 708 29.03 37.72 67.10
N ARG A 709 29.56 38.88 66.72
CA ARG A 709 29.66 39.32 65.33
C ARG A 709 30.58 38.42 64.49
N ASP A 710 31.70 37.98 65.07
CA ASP A 710 32.59 37.01 64.43
C ASP A 710 31.94 35.63 64.25
N GLN A 711 31.10 35.19 65.20
CA GLN A 711 30.35 33.93 65.08
C GLN A 711 29.27 34.00 63.99
N VAL A 712 28.55 35.11 63.91
CA VAL A 712 27.57 35.36 62.83
C VAL A 712 28.25 35.37 61.46
N ARG A 713 29.44 35.97 61.35
CA ARG A 713 30.26 35.94 60.13
C ARG A 713 30.68 34.54 59.72
N VAL A 714 30.98 33.65 60.68
CA VAL A 714 31.27 32.24 60.42
C VAL A 714 30.03 31.49 59.92
N VAL A 715 28.85 31.74 60.51
CA VAL A 715 27.57 31.14 60.04
C VAL A 715 27.27 31.57 58.61
N ARG A 716 27.40 32.87 58.29
CA ARG A 716 27.21 33.40 56.94
C ARG A 716 28.14 32.73 55.92
N ARG A 717 29.44 32.67 56.22
CA ARG A 717 30.42 31.98 55.37
C ARG A 717 30.09 30.50 55.15
N SER A 718 29.53 29.83 56.15
CA SER A 718 29.13 28.43 56.05
C SER A 718 27.88 28.25 55.18
N ALA A 719 26.90 29.16 55.29
CA ALA A 719 25.72 29.19 54.42
C ALA A 719 26.10 29.48 52.96
N ASP A 720 26.97 30.47 52.72
CA ASP A 720 27.51 30.81 51.40
C ASP A 720 28.26 29.62 50.78
N HIS A 721 29.03 28.88 51.60
CA HIS A 721 29.73 27.67 51.16
C HIS A 721 28.78 26.54 50.75
N LEU A 722 27.71 26.31 51.52
CA LEU A 722 26.71 25.27 51.22
C LEU A 722 25.91 25.62 49.96
N SER A 723 25.59 26.90 49.78
CA SER A 723 24.93 27.40 48.57
C SER A 723 25.79 27.14 47.32
N GLY A 724 27.08 27.46 47.39
CA GLY A 724 28.02 27.17 46.29
C GLY A 724 28.19 25.67 45.98
N LEU A 725 28.07 24.79 46.98
CA LEU A 725 28.06 23.33 46.77
C LEU A 725 26.83 22.86 45.98
N ILE A 726 25.65 23.35 46.37
CA ILE A 726 24.38 23.01 45.73
C ILE A 726 24.37 23.48 44.28
N ASP A 727 24.79 24.73 44.04
CA ASP A 727 24.88 25.28 42.69
C ASP A 727 25.89 24.49 41.82
N GLY A 728 27.00 24.05 42.39
CA GLY A 728 27.99 23.22 41.70
C GLY A 728 27.46 21.83 41.30
N ILE A 729 26.70 21.17 42.18
CA ILE A 729 26.08 19.87 41.88
C ILE A 729 24.99 20.02 40.81
N LEU A 730 24.21 21.09 40.88
CA LEU A 730 23.21 21.40 39.87
C LEU A 730 23.84 21.64 38.49
N ASP A 731 24.93 22.41 38.42
CA ASP A 731 25.62 22.68 37.16
C ASP A 731 26.12 21.36 36.52
N ILE A 732 26.71 20.44 37.30
CA ILE A 732 27.12 19.11 36.80
C ILE A 732 25.91 18.33 36.27
N SER A 733 24.82 18.25 37.04
CA SER A 733 23.62 17.53 36.63
C SER A 733 22.97 18.11 35.37
N LYS A 734 23.01 19.44 35.19
CA LYS A 734 22.49 20.11 33.98
C LYS A 734 23.36 19.84 32.76
N ILE A 735 24.69 19.78 32.94
CA ILE A 735 25.62 19.47 31.85
C ILE A 735 25.48 18.02 31.40
N GLU A 736 25.46 17.04 32.32
CA GLU A 736 25.28 15.62 31.98
C GLU A 736 23.94 15.33 31.30
N ALA A 737 22.89 16.07 31.66
CA ALA A 737 21.58 15.95 31.04
C ALA A 737 21.46 16.68 29.69
N GLY A 738 22.52 17.38 29.22
CA GLY A 738 22.50 18.16 27.99
C GLY A 738 21.58 19.39 28.03
N ARG A 739 21.30 19.91 29.23
CA ARG A 739 20.34 21.02 29.47
C ARG A 739 21.01 22.35 29.82
N LEU A 740 22.32 22.47 29.68
CA LEU A 740 23.04 23.72 29.85
C LEU A 740 22.95 24.53 28.56
N TYR A 741 22.30 25.70 28.62
CA TYR A 741 22.24 26.66 27.51
C TYR A 741 23.35 27.68 27.70
N LEU A 742 24.13 27.92 26.64
CA LEU A 742 25.19 28.93 26.62
C LEU A 742 24.61 30.25 26.08
N SER A 743 24.90 31.37 26.74
CA SER A 743 24.66 32.69 26.14
C SER A 743 25.70 32.98 25.07
N ARG A 744 25.32 33.78 24.07
CA ARG A 744 26.23 34.29 23.05
C ARG A 744 26.32 35.80 23.20
N ASP A 745 27.16 36.24 24.12
CA ASP A 745 27.34 37.64 24.48
C ASP A 745 28.43 38.29 23.61
N GLU A 746 28.30 39.60 23.34
CA GLU A 746 29.37 40.43 22.77
C GLU A 746 30.28 40.91 23.91
N VAL A 747 31.36 40.18 24.17
CA VAL A 747 32.26 40.45 25.30
C VAL A 747 33.40 41.36 24.87
N ARG A 748 33.53 42.53 25.51
CA ARG A 748 34.70 43.41 25.37
C ARG A 748 35.90 42.77 26.05
N LEU A 749 36.73 42.07 25.27
CA LEU A 749 37.74 41.14 25.80
C LEU A 749 38.81 41.86 26.64
N HIS A 750 39.15 43.10 26.29
CA HIS A 750 40.10 43.91 27.05
C HIS A 750 39.59 44.22 28.45
N ASP A 751 38.44 44.87 28.55
CA ASP A 751 37.82 45.26 29.82
C ASP A 751 37.58 44.04 30.72
N PHE A 752 37.10 42.95 30.14
CA PHE A 752 36.88 41.69 30.84
C PHE A 752 38.16 41.14 31.48
N LEU A 753 39.27 41.11 30.74
CA LEU A 753 40.56 40.62 31.24
C LEU A 753 41.16 41.58 32.28
N ASP A 754 41.05 42.89 32.05
CA ASP A 754 41.60 43.91 32.95
C ASP A 754 40.86 43.91 34.31
N GLN A 755 39.54 43.70 34.31
CA GLN A 755 38.75 43.47 35.54
C GLN A 755 39.22 42.22 36.31
N LEU A 756 39.41 41.10 35.62
CA LEU A 756 39.89 39.86 36.25
C LEU A 756 41.29 40.02 36.85
N VAL A 757 42.19 40.64 36.09
CA VAL A 757 43.57 40.92 36.51
C VAL A 757 43.59 41.85 37.73
N GLY A 758 42.78 42.91 37.74
CA GLY A 758 42.68 43.84 38.87
C GLY A 758 42.27 43.14 40.16
N MET A 759 41.26 42.27 40.10
CA MET A 759 40.79 41.50 41.26
C MET A 759 41.89 40.59 41.84
N PHE A 760 42.61 39.85 40.98
CA PHE A 760 43.59 38.88 41.43
C PHE A 760 44.95 39.48 41.79
N ARG A 761 45.32 40.62 41.19
CA ARG A 761 46.51 41.38 41.59
C ARG A 761 46.42 41.80 43.06
N LEU A 762 45.24 42.26 43.51
CA LEU A 762 45.01 42.62 44.91
C LEU A 762 45.12 41.40 45.84
N GLN A 763 44.55 40.25 45.44
CA GLN A 763 44.62 39.02 46.22
C GLN A 763 46.04 38.45 46.33
N ALA A 764 46.81 38.50 45.24
CA ALA A 764 48.20 38.08 45.23
C ALA A 764 49.09 39.00 46.09
N ALA A 765 48.88 40.32 46.00
CA ALA A 765 49.57 41.31 46.82
C ALA A 765 49.28 41.13 48.33
N ALA A 766 48.01 40.87 48.70
CA ALA A 766 47.63 40.55 50.08
C ALA A 766 48.31 39.29 50.63
N LYS A 767 48.78 38.40 49.75
CA LYS A 767 49.47 37.14 50.09
C LYS A 767 50.99 37.22 49.87
N GLY A 768 51.52 38.36 49.40
CA GLY A 768 52.95 38.54 49.11
C GLY A 768 53.46 37.73 47.90
N ILE A 769 52.62 37.48 46.90
CA ILE A 769 52.94 36.70 45.69
C ILE A 769 52.95 37.65 44.48
N ASP A 770 53.95 37.52 43.62
CA ASP A 770 54.03 38.31 42.39
C ASP A 770 52.98 37.85 41.36
N PHE A 771 52.20 38.78 40.81
CA PHE A 771 51.19 38.50 39.79
C PHE A 771 51.55 39.16 38.45
N VAL A 772 51.87 38.34 37.44
CA VAL A 772 52.33 38.79 36.12
C VAL A 772 51.26 38.50 35.07
N PHE A 773 50.76 39.54 34.40
CA PHE A 773 49.82 39.40 33.29
C PHE A 773 50.50 39.70 31.95
N LYS A 774 50.34 38.81 30.97
CA LYS A 774 50.87 38.97 29.61
C LYS A 774 49.75 38.73 28.58
N ARG A 775 49.59 39.65 27.64
CA ARG A 775 48.67 39.54 26.50
C ARG A 775 49.34 40.03 25.21
N PRO A 776 48.97 39.52 24.02
CA PRO A 776 49.52 40.00 22.75
C PRO A 776 49.08 41.44 22.48
N ALA A 777 49.88 42.15 21.67
CA ALA A 777 49.62 43.54 21.31
C ALA A 777 48.33 43.75 20.50
N ILE A 778 47.88 42.71 19.79
CA ILE A 778 46.66 42.73 18.98
C ILE A 778 45.73 41.65 19.54
N LEU A 779 44.63 42.08 20.14
CA LEU A 779 43.50 41.26 20.54
C LEU A 779 42.22 41.82 19.91
N PRO A 780 41.21 40.99 19.64
CA PRO A 780 39.90 41.49 19.25
C PRO A 780 39.32 42.36 20.35
N VAL A 781 38.75 43.50 19.99
CA VAL A 781 38.11 44.39 20.97
C VAL A 781 36.87 43.71 21.54
N VAL A 782 36.12 42.98 20.71
CA VAL A 782 34.89 42.29 21.09
C VAL A 782 34.89 40.87 20.53
N VAL A 783 34.52 39.88 21.35
CA VAL A 783 34.39 38.47 20.98
C VAL A 783 33.02 37.90 21.35
N PHE A 784 32.56 36.88 20.61
CA PHE A 784 31.40 36.10 21.03
C PHE A 784 31.78 35.07 22.11
N ALA A 785 31.18 35.16 23.28
CA ALA A 785 31.35 34.19 24.37
C ALA A 785 30.16 34.20 25.34
N ASP A 786 30.01 33.17 26.16
CA ASP A 786 29.21 33.28 27.39
C ASP A 786 30.12 33.94 28.46
N GLU A 787 29.90 35.22 28.74
CA GLU A 787 30.80 35.99 29.62
C GLU A 787 30.86 35.36 31.02
N LYS A 788 29.69 34.95 31.55
CA LYS A 788 29.55 34.42 32.90
C LYS A 788 30.31 33.10 33.05
N ARG A 789 30.17 32.18 32.10
CA ARG A 789 30.84 30.87 32.15
C ARG A 789 32.34 30.99 31.89
N LEU A 790 32.77 31.85 30.97
CA LEU A 790 34.19 32.15 30.78
C LEU A 790 34.81 32.74 32.05
N ARG A 791 34.13 33.70 32.70
CA ARG A 791 34.55 34.28 33.98
C ARG A 791 34.70 33.22 35.06
N GLN A 792 33.72 32.31 35.16
CA GLN A 792 33.72 31.22 36.13
C GLN A 792 34.93 30.28 35.95
N ILE A 793 35.26 29.90 34.71
CA ILE A 793 36.44 29.07 34.41
C ILE A 793 37.72 29.78 34.85
N LEU A 794 37.92 31.03 34.44
CA LEU A 794 39.16 31.76 34.71
C LEU A 794 39.32 32.11 36.20
N ILE A 795 38.26 32.51 36.89
CA ILE A 795 38.28 32.76 38.34
C ILE A 795 38.69 31.50 39.10
N ASN A 796 38.14 30.34 38.74
CA ASN A 796 38.46 29.10 39.43
C ASN A 796 39.93 28.70 39.24
N LEU A 797 40.49 28.86 38.04
CA LEU A 797 41.91 28.56 37.79
C LEU A 797 42.85 29.56 38.48
N LEU A 798 42.60 30.87 38.35
CA LEU A 798 43.43 31.92 38.95
C LEU A 798 43.37 31.89 40.48
N SER A 799 42.18 31.68 41.06
CA SER A 799 42.01 31.54 42.50
C SER A 799 42.76 30.32 43.02
N ASN A 800 42.72 29.17 42.33
CA ASN A 800 43.49 27.99 42.73
C ASN A 800 45.00 28.25 42.66
N ALA A 801 45.49 28.90 41.60
CA ALA A 801 46.91 29.24 41.46
C ALA A 801 47.43 30.12 42.62
N ILE A 802 46.70 31.17 42.98
CA ILE A 802 47.06 32.07 44.11
C ILE A 802 46.88 31.36 45.46
N LYS A 803 45.85 30.53 45.60
CA LYS A 803 45.56 29.80 46.83
C LYS A 803 46.67 28.79 47.18
N PHE A 804 47.17 28.03 46.21
CA PHE A 804 48.16 26.97 46.46
C PHE A 804 49.62 27.45 46.40
N THR A 805 49.89 28.60 45.79
CA THR A 805 51.22 29.23 45.86
C THR A 805 51.37 29.92 47.22
N GLN A 806 52.42 29.61 47.98
CA GLN A 806 52.69 30.24 49.29
C GLN A 806 53.68 31.41 49.16
N ALA A 807 54.72 31.24 48.33
CA ALA A 807 55.71 32.25 47.98
C ALA A 807 56.13 32.00 46.53
N GLY A 808 56.47 33.06 45.79
CA GLY A 808 56.84 32.98 44.37
C GLY A 808 55.94 33.86 43.49
N SER A 809 55.62 33.38 42.30
CA SER A 809 54.80 34.11 41.32
C SER A 809 53.68 33.26 40.69
N VAL A 810 52.63 33.95 40.26
CA VAL A 810 51.56 33.44 39.39
C VAL A 810 51.55 34.26 38.11
N GLN A 811 51.59 33.61 36.95
CA GLN A 811 51.52 34.25 35.64
C GLN A 811 50.20 33.91 34.96
N PHE A 812 49.54 34.91 34.41
CA PHE A 812 48.38 34.77 33.53
C PHE A 812 48.76 35.22 32.12
N VAL A 813 48.81 34.29 31.18
CA VAL A 813 49.21 34.52 29.80
C VAL A 813 48.03 34.26 28.88
N VAL A 814 47.74 35.22 28.00
CA VAL A 814 46.70 35.08 26.98
C VAL A 814 47.40 34.96 25.63
N HIS A 815 47.00 33.98 24.82
CA HIS A 815 47.34 33.89 23.42
C HIS A 815 46.07 33.92 22.59
N TYR A 816 46.13 34.53 21.40
CA TYR A 816 45.01 34.56 20.49
C TYR A 816 45.48 34.27 19.06
N ARG A 817 44.90 33.24 18.44
CA ARG A 817 45.13 32.84 17.05
C ARG A 817 43.76 32.68 16.39
N SER A 818 43.24 33.79 15.89
CA SER A 818 41.87 33.94 15.37
C SER A 818 41.34 32.69 14.66
N PRO A 819 40.24 32.06 15.14
CA PRO A 819 39.32 32.44 16.25
C PRO A 819 39.59 31.79 17.62
N VAL A 820 40.77 31.19 17.87
CA VAL A 820 41.04 30.44 19.11
C VAL A 820 41.83 31.28 20.12
N ALA A 821 41.27 31.44 21.32
CA ALA A 821 41.96 32.00 22.49
C ALA A 821 42.51 30.87 23.37
N GLU A 822 43.73 31.03 23.85
CA GLU A 822 44.36 30.15 24.81
C GLU A 822 44.76 30.95 26.06
N PHE A 823 44.27 30.51 27.21
CA PHE A 823 44.54 31.10 28.52
C PHE A 823 45.45 30.17 29.31
N GLU A 824 46.65 30.62 29.65
CA GLU A 824 47.59 29.88 30.49
C GLU A 824 47.67 30.51 31.88
N VAL A 825 47.44 29.71 32.91
CA VAL A 825 47.64 30.07 34.32
C VAL A 825 48.81 29.24 34.85
N ILE A 826 49.93 29.90 35.14
CA ILE A 826 51.18 29.28 35.57
C ILE A 826 51.43 29.66 37.03
N ASP A 827 51.52 28.68 37.91
CA ASP A 827 51.84 28.87 39.33
C ASP A 827 53.20 28.25 39.67
N THR A 828 53.87 28.79 40.70
CA THR A 828 55.14 28.26 41.24
C THR A 828 54.92 27.52 42.57
N GLY A 829 53.70 27.02 42.78
CA GLY A 829 53.30 26.31 43.99
C GLY A 829 53.89 24.90 44.10
N PRO A 830 53.33 24.05 44.97
CA PRO A 830 53.90 22.73 45.28
C PRO A 830 53.87 21.73 44.10
N GLY A 831 53.19 22.05 43.00
CA GLY A 831 52.95 21.14 41.89
C GLY A 831 52.00 19.98 42.26
N ILE A 832 51.65 19.16 41.27
CA ILE A 832 50.67 18.08 41.35
C ILE A 832 51.37 16.77 40.97
N ARG A 833 51.13 15.70 41.73
CA ARG A 833 51.69 14.37 41.44
C ARG A 833 51.08 13.81 40.15
N ALA A 834 51.86 13.04 39.38
CA ALA A 834 51.40 12.45 38.13
C ALA A 834 50.11 11.63 38.30
N ASP A 835 50.02 10.85 39.38
CA ASP A 835 48.84 10.02 39.71
C ASP A 835 47.57 10.84 40.00
N ASP A 836 47.72 12.13 40.35
CA ASP A 836 46.62 13.02 40.69
C ASP A 836 46.17 13.90 39.51
N LEU A 837 46.93 13.98 38.41
CA LEU A 837 46.65 14.89 37.28
C LEU A 837 45.28 14.66 36.61
N GLU A 838 44.84 13.39 36.51
CA GLU A 838 43.50 13.08 36.02
C GLU A 838 42.45 13.19 37.12
N ARG A 839 42.82 12.81 38.35
CA ARG A 839 41.91 12.76 39.51
C ARG A 839 41.42 14.12 39.96
N ILE A 840 42.23 15.18 39.84
CA ILE A 840 41.81 16.55 40.23
C ILE A 840 40.61 17.09 39.44
N PHE A 841 40.27 16.49 38.30
CA PHE A 841 39.09 16.85 37.52
C PHE A 841 37.86 15.99 37.88
N ALA A 842 37.99 14.94 38.69
CA ALA A 842 36.86 14.12 39.10
C ALA A 842 36.04 14.81 40.21
N PRO A 843 34.70 14.67 40.22
CA PRO A 843 33.85 15.32 41.21
C PRO A 843 34.22 14.90 42.64
N PHE A 844 34.27 15.86 43.57
CA PHE A 844 34.54 15.67 45.00
C PHE A 844 35.95 15.15 45.35
N GLU A 845 36.81 14.91 44.36
CA GLU A 845 38.18 14.51 44.58
C GLU A 845 39.04 15.72 44.99
N ARG A 846 39.87 15.52 46.01
CA ARG A 846 40.87 16.49 46.48
C ARG A 846 42.23 15.83 46.35
N GLY A 847 43.16 16.44 45.61
CA GLY A 847 44.52 15.91 45.45
C GLY A 847 45.24 15.73 46.79
N ALA A 848 46.25 14.86 46.86
CA ALA A 848 46.88 14.44 48.13
C ALA A 848 47.45 15.60 48.98
N LEU A 849 47.79 16.74 48.35
CA LEU A 849 48.28 17.95 49.02
C LEU A 849 47.16 18.77 49.73
N GLY A 850 45.89 18.54 49.38
CA GLY A 850 44.74 19.24 49.96
C GLY A 850 44.22 18.66 51.28
N VAL A 851 44.71 17.48 51.69
CA VAL A 851 44.27 16.81 52.93
C VAL A 851 44.83 17.49 54.19
N SER A 852 45.94 18.23 54.08
CA SER A 852 46.66 18.82 55.21
C SER A 852 46.19 20.22 55.62
N GLN A 853 45.20 20.80 54.94
CA GLN A 853 44.58 22.09 55.30
C GLN A 853 43.05 21.98 55.30
N PRO A 854 42.39 21.97 56.48
CA PRO A 854 40.96 21.62 56.61
C PRO A 854 39.97 22.71 56.15
N GLN A 855 40.40 23.82 55.53
CA GLN A 855 39.53 24.98 55.25
C GLN A 855 39.31 25.32 53.76
N THR A 856 39.56 24.42 52.81
CA THR A 856 39.76 24.90 51.42
C THR A 856 39.06 24.11 50.31
N GLY A 857 37.75 24.37 50.12
CA GLY A 857 37.04 24.23 48.83
C GLY A 857 36.25 22.92 48.59
N THR A 858 35.29 22.96 47.67
CA THR A 858 34.27 21.91 47.44
C THR A 858 34.77 20.68 46.68
N GLY A 859 35.92 20.78 46.00
CA GLY A 859 36.39 19.73 45.08
C GLY A 859 35.60 19.65 43.77
N LEU A 860 34.71 20.61 43.49
CA LEU A 860 33.90 20.63 42.26
C LEU A 860 34.39 21.63 41.22
N GLY A 861 35.19 22.62 41.61
CA GLY A 861 35.57 23.73 40.74
C GLY A 861 36.23 23.28 39.44
N LEU A 862 37.29 22.46 39.53
CA LEU A 862 38.02 21.99 38.34
C LEU A 862 37.17 21.06 37.46
N THR A 863 36.35 20.19 38.06
CA THR A 863 35.36 19.36 37.35
C THR A 863 34.39 20.22 36.54
N ILE A 864 33.82 21.26 37.17
CA ILE A 864 32.89 22.18 36.52
C ILE A 864 33.60 22.97 35.42
N SER A 865 34.82 23.47 35.66
CA SER A 865 35.59 24.19 34.64
C SER A 865 35.86 23.33 33.40
N ARG A 866 36.23 22.05 33.58
CA ARG A 866 36.48 21.14 32.46
C ARG A 866 35.20 20.81 31.69
N LEU A 867 34.09 20.57 32.39
CA LEU A 867 32.79 20.34 31.78
C LEU A 867 32.29 21.58 31.02
N LEU A 868 32.39 22.78 31.61
CA LEU A 868 32.01 24.04 30.96
C LEU A 868 32.87 24.32 29.73
N ALA A 869 34.19 24.16 29.82
CA ALA A 869 35.07 24.31 28.67
C ALA A 869 34.68 23.35 27.55
N GLY A 870 34.40 22.08 27.86
CA GLY A 870 33.94 21.09 26.88
C GLY A 870 32.62 21.48 26.20
N VAL A 871 31.62 21.93 26.96
CA VAL A 871 30.33 22.39 26.41
C VAL A 871 30.49 23.66 25.55
N MET A 872 31.44 24.53 25.91
CA MET A 872 31.81 25.73 25.13
C MET A 872 32.71 25.41 23.92
N GLY A 873 32.93 24.12 23.60
CA GLY A 873 33.74 23.69 22.44
C GLY A 873 35.27 23.81 22.65
N GLY A 874 35.70 23.93 23.90
CA GLY A 874 37.09 24.05 24.34
C GLY A 874 37.59 22.85 25.15
N ASP A 875 38.80 22.96 25.71
CA ASP A 875 39.41 21.96 26.59
C ASP A 875 40.31 22.62 27.65
N ILE A 876 40.50 21.93 28.79
CA ILE A 876 41.44 22.33 29.86
C ILE A 876 42.50 21.25 30.02
N GLN A 877 43.76 21.65 29.89
CA GLN A 877 44.94 20.80 30.03
C GLN A 877 45.79 21.28 31.20
N VAL A 878 46.44 20.34 31.89
CA VAL A 878 47.34 20.65 33.00
C VAL A 878 48.68 19.95 32.81
N ILE A 879 49.76 20.68 33.05
CA ILE A 879 51.11 20.14 33.14
C ILE A 879 51.65 20.60 34.49
N SER A 880 52.13 19.67 35.32
CA SER A 880 52.65 20.01 36.63
C SER A 880 53.84 19.14 36.99
N THR A 881 54.75 19.69 37.80
CA THR A 881 55.88 18.97 38.35
C THR A 881 56.00 19.30 39.82
N VAL A 882 56.02 18.28 40.67
CA VAL A 882 56.10 18.43 42.13
C VAL A 882 57.33 19.28 42.51
N GLY A 883 57.10 20.30 43.33
CA GLY A 883 58.11 21.26 43.79
C GLY A 883 58.49 22.36 42.79
N ARG A 884 57.93 22.37 41.57
CA ARG A 884 58.18 23.41 40.55
C ARG A 884 56.94 24.24 40.19
N GLY A 885 55.74 23.73 40.47
CA GLY A 885 54.47 24.41 40.18
C GLY A 885 53.67 23.75 39.05
N SER A 886 52.57 24.40 38.63
CA SER A 886 51.64 23.87 37.63
C SER A 886 51.31 24.89 36.55
N THR A 887 50.92 24.39 35.38
CA THR A 887 50.44 25.19 34.25
C THR A 887 49.11 24.62 33.78
N PHE A 888 48.05 25.40 33.94
CA PHE A 888 46.72 25.12 33.40
C PHE A 888 46.52 25.89 32.10
N ARG A 889 46.18 25.20 31.02
CA ARG A 889 45.88 25.79 29.72
C ARG A 889 44.43 25.56 29.36
N VAL A 890 43.70 26.63 29.06
CA VAL A 890 42.32 26.57 28.56
C VAL A 890 42.29 27.05 27.12
N LYS A 891 41.78 26.23 26.21
CA LYS A 891 41.58 26.60 24.80
C LYS A 891 40.10 26.78 24.54
N MET A 892 39.69 27.91 23.98
CA MET A 892 38.31 28.15 23.58
C MET A 892 38.20 28.91 22.25
N LEU A 893 37.10 28.70 21.55
CA LEU A 893 36.72 29.48 20.38
C LEU A 893 36.13 30.83 20.84
N LEU A 894 36.87 31.93 20.63
CA LEU A 894 36.43 33.30 20.93
C LEU A 894 36.45 34.12 19.64
N SER A 895 35.46 33.90 18.78
CA SER A 895 35.37 34.57 17.48
C SER A 895 35.18 36.09 17.63
N GLU A 896 35.97 36.86 16.90
CA GLU A 896 35.85 38.32 16.82
C GLU A 896 34.49 38.76 16.25
N VAL A 897 33.93 39.83 16.81
CA VAL A 897 32.70 40.47 16.33
C VAL A 897 33.06 41.53 15.30
N THR A 898 32.73 41.30 14.03
CA THR A 898 33.06 42.19 12.91
C THR A 898 32.25 43.49 12.85
N ASN A 899 31.10 43.54 13.51
CA ASN A 899 30.26 44.74 13.59
C ASN A 899 29.60 44.81 14.96
N PRO A 900 30.34 45.22 16.02
CA PRO A 900 29.82 45.22 17.38
C PRO A 900 28.62 46.15 17.48
N THR A 901 27.58 45.70 18.16
CA THR A 901 26.38 46.49 18.38
C THR A 901 26.77 47.66 19.28
N ARG A 902 26.81 48.90 18.77
CA ARG A 902 27.17 50.10 19.56
C ARG A 902 26.18 50.26 20.72
N ILE A 903 26.54 49.75 21.89
CA ILE A 903 26.05 50.28 23.16
C ILE A 903 27.05 51.38 23.51
N ALA A 904 26.75 52.62 23.15
CA ALA A 904 27.47 53.75 23.72
C ALA A 904 27.26 53.68 25.24
N PRO A 905 28.32 53.80 26.07
CA PRO A 905 28.11 54.02 27.49
C PRO A 905 27.32 55.32 27.63
N VAL A 906 26.14 55.26 28.24
CA VAL A 906 25.41 56.46 28.66
C VAL A 906 26.12 56.95 29.91
N ASP A 907 27.22 57.67 29.74
CA ASP A 907 27.97 58.28 30.86
C ASP A 907 27.28 59.55 31.39
N ALA A 908 26.06 59.86 30.94
CA ALA A 908 25.26 60.98 31.44
C ALA A 908 24.20 60.47 32.44
N THR A 909 24.30 60.91 33.69
CA THR A 909 23.32 60.64 34.75
C THR A 909 21.94 61.17 34.34
N VAL A 910 20.98 60.26 34.20
CA VAL A 910 19.57 60.60 33.98
C VAL A 910 18.98 61.04 35.31
N PHE A 911 18.45 62.26 35.40
CA PHE A 911 17.83 62.77 36.64
C PHE A 911 16.31 62.94 36.51
N GLY A 912 15.73 62.77 35.32
CA GLY A 912 14.30 62.88 35.08
C GLY A 912 13.93 62.60 33.62
N TYR A 913 12.68 62.82 33.23
CA TYR A 913 12.22 62.75 31.84
C TYR A 913 11.23 63.87 31.51
N HIS A 914 11.13 64.22 30.22
CA HIS A 914 10.16 65.19 29.73
C HIS A 914 8.77 64.56 29.56
N GLY A 915 7.72 65.28 29.98
CA GLY A 915 6.31 64.91 29.78
C GLY A 915 5.51 64.73 31.08
N ALA A 916 4.28 64.22 30.95
CA ALA A 916 3.42 63.94 32.09
C ALA A 916 3.94 62.73 32.89
N ARG A 917 3.74 62.74 34.22
CA ARG A 917 4.19 61.64 35.10
C ARG A 917 3.53 60.32 34.70
N LYS A 918 4.36 59.30 34.51
CA LYS A 918 4.00 57.93 34.13
C LYS A 918 3.92 57.03 35.35
N THR A 919 2.91 56.15 35.36
CA THR A 919 2.70 55.19 36.45
C THR A 919 3.23 53.82 36.04
N ILE A 920 4.10 53.23 36.87
CA ILE A 920 4.70 51.93 36.66
C ILE A 920 4.23 50.98 37.77
N LEU A 921 3.65 49.84 37.41
CA LEU A 921 3.27 48.80 38.36
C LEU A 921 4.30 47.66 38.32
N VAL A 922 5.00 47.45 39.42
CA VAL A 922 6.04 46.44 39.58
C VAL A 922 5.48 45.26 40.37
N THR A 923 5.52 44.08 39.76
CA THR A 923 5.07 42.83 40.38
C THR A 923 6.24 41.85 40.41
N ASP A 924 6.67 41.54 41.62
CA ASP A 924 7.80 40.65 41.90
C ASP A 924 7.55 40.06 43.29
N ASP A 925 7.90 38.81 43.57
CA ASP A 925 7.71 38.23 44.91
C ASP A 925 8.84 38.63 45.87
N ASP A 926 10.02 39.00 45.36
CA ASP A 926 11.17 39.44 46.14
C ASP A 926 11.04 40.92 46.57
N PRO A 927 10.88 41.21 47.88
CA PRO A 927 10.78 42.58 48.37
C PRO A 927 12.02 43.43 48.07
N VAL A 928 13.22 42.82 48.04
CA VAL A 928 14.47 43.54 47.79
C VAL A 928 14.50 44.08 46.35
N GLN A 929 13.99 43.31 45.39
CA GLN A 929 13.93 43.74 43.99
C GLN A 929 12.89 44.84 43.78
N ARG A 930 11.73 44.75 44.45
CA ARG A 930 10.71 45.81 44.41
C ARG A 930 11.24 47.11 45.01
N ASP A 931 11.97 47.02 46.12
CA ASP A 931 12.55 48.20 46.79
C ASP A 931 13.68 48.82 45.95
N LEU A 932 14.56 48.01 45.35
CA LEU A 932 15.58 48.50 44.40
C LEU A 932 14.95 49.28 43.23
N LEU A 933 13.90 48.73 42.60
CA LEU A 933 13.21 49.41 41.50
C LEU A 933 12.52 50.69 41.96
N ARG A 934 12.00 50.71 43.19
CA ARG A 934 11.42 51.93 43.78
C ARG A 934 12.50 52.99 44.00
N GLU A 935 13.65 52.63 44.56
CA GLU A 935 14.77 53.54 44.80
C GLU A 935 15.32 54.14 43.51
N VAL A 936 15.37 53.35 42.43
CA VAL A 936 15.90 53.82 41.13
C VAL A 936 14.89 54.66 40.35
N LEU A 937 13.63 54.23 40.27
CA LEU A 937 12.65 54.85 39.35
C LEU A 937 11.85 55.99 40.00
N THR A 938 11.64 55.99 41.32
CA THR A 938 10.88 57.06 41.99
C THR A 938 11.57 58.44 41.87
N PRO A 939 12.90 58.57 42.09
CA PRO A 939 13.59 59.85 41.94
C PRO A 939 13.50 60.45 40.54
N LEU A 940 13.40 59.62 39.50
CA LEU A 940 13.27 60.04 38.10
C LEU A 940 11.88 60.60 37.75
N GLY A 941 10.94 60.60 38.70
CA GLY A 941 9.61 61.18 38.55
C GLY A 941 8.50 60.19 38.14
N PHE A 942 8.76 58.87 38.17
CA PHE A 942 7.72 57.85 37.97
C PHE A 942 6.86 57.66 39.24
N ILE A 943 5.59 57.31 39.05
CA ILE A 943 4.71 56.87 40.14
C ILE A 943 4.79 55.35 40.19
N LEU A 944 5.39 54.78 41.25
CA LEU A 944 5.49 53.33 41.39
C LEU A 944 4.39 52.75 42.28
N LEU A 945 3.69 51.77 41.73
CA LEU A 945 2.81 50.86 42.46
C LEU A 945 3.50 49.50 42.51
N SER A 946 3.42 48.81 43.64
CA SER A 946 4.10 47.51 43.81
C SER A 946 3.13 46.44 44.30
N ALA A 947 3.17 45.27 43.68
CA ALA A 947 2.44 44.08 44.09
C ALA A 947 3.42 42.93 44.40
N PRO A 948 3.17 42.13 45.46
CA PRO A 948 4.03 41.00 45.81
C PRO A 948 3.74 39.72 45.00
N ASP A 949 2.64 39.67 44.26
CA ASP A 949 2.21 38.49 43.51
C ASP A 949 1.26 38.83 42.35
N GLY A 950 1.00 37.85 41.49
CA GLY A 950 0.09 37.98 40.35
C GLY A 950 -1.34 38.41 40.72
N PRO A 951 -2.01 37.80 41.71
CA PRO A 951 -3.34 38.23 42.14
C PRO A 951 -3.38 39.68 42.66
N GLY A 952 -2.37 40.10 43.43
CA GLY A 952 -2.21 41.47 43.91
C GLY A 952 -2.02 42.46 42.76
N CYS A 953 -1.25 42.08 41.74
CA CYS A 953 -1.10 42.86 40.51
C CYS A 953 -2.44 43.06 39.80
N LEU A 954 -3.20 41.98 39.60
CA LEU A 954 -4.50 42.05 38.94
C LEU A 954 -5.53 42.86 39.75
N ALA A 955 -5.52 42.73 41.07
CA ALA A 955 -6.41 43.50 41.95
C ALA A 955 -6.12 45.01 41.90
N LEU A 956 -4.84 45.39 41.90
CA LEU A 956 -4.43 46.79 41.72
C LEU A 956 -4.78 47.29 40.32
N ALA A 957 -4.54 46.49 39.27
CA ALA A 957 -4.84 46.85 37.89
C ALA A 957 -6.34 47.10 37.64
N GLN A 958 -7.26 46.51 38.41
CA GLN A 958 -8.69 46.83 38.32
C GLN A 958 -9.01 48.29 38.71
N HIS A 959 -8.21 48.87 39.61
CA HIS A 959 -8.49 50.17 40.23
C HIS A 959 -7.55 51.28 39.74
N CYS A 960 -6.53 50.95 38.96
CA CYS A 960 -5.59 51.92 38.37
C CYS A 960 -5.27 51.58 36.91
N ARG A 961 -4.78 52.56 36.14
CA ARG A 961 -4.31 52.34 34.76
C ARG A 961 -2.82 52.68 34.66
N PRO A 962 -1.92 51.74 34.97
CA PRO A 962 -0.48 51.94 34.80
C PRO A 962 -0.13 52.14 33.33
N ASP A 963 0.90 52.94 33.06
CA ASP A 963 1.49 53.08 31.72
C ASP A 963 2.41 51.90 31.37
N LEU A 964 3.05 51.29 32.38
CA LEU A 964 3.92 50.13 32.25
C LEU A 964 3.71 49.14 33.40
N PHE A 965 3.63 47.86 33.07
CA PHE A 965 3.74 46.74 34.01
C PHE A 965 5.13 46.13 33.90
N LEU A 966 5.85 46.02 35.02
CA LEU A 966 7.01 45.13 35.15
C LEU A 966 6.54 43.88 35.88
N LEU A 967 6.59 42.73 35.20
CA LEU A 967 6.08 41.48 35.74
C LEU A 967 7.19 40.43 35.83
N ASP A 968 7.47 39.95 37.03
CA ASP A 968 8.28 38.76 37.19
C ASP A 968 7.55 37.53 36.63
N ILE A 969 8.28 36.64 35.96
CA ILE A 969 7.72 35.42 35.39
C ILE A 969 7.48 34.39 36.48
N SER A 970 8.47 34.19 37.35
CA SER A 970 8.53 33.08 38.29
C SER A 970 7.95 33.46 39.64
N MET A 971 6.66 33.79 39.66
CA MET A 971 5.93 34.16 40.89
C MET A 971 5.14 32.98 41.48
N PRO A 972 5.06 32.84 42.81
CA PRO A 972 4.23 31.84 43.46
C PRO A 972 2.73 32.03 43.17
N GLY A 973 2.01 30.92 42.94
CA GLY A 973 0.56 30.90 42.76
C GLY A 973 0.09 31.22 41.34
N MET A 974 0.48 32.37 40.78
CA MET A 974 0.14 32.78 39.41
C MET A 974 1.37 33.33 38.71
N ASP A 975 1.80 32.68 37.63
CA ASP A 975 2.98 33.08 36.87
C ASP A 975 2.76 34.38 36.08
N GLY A 976 3.85 35.07 35.76
CA GLY A 976 3.79 36.35 35.04
C GLY A 976 3.13 36.26 33.66
N TRP A 977 3.21 35.09 33.00
CA TRP A 977 2.57 34.85 31.70
C TRP A 977 1.05 34.90 31.81
N THR A 978 0.49 34.20 32.80
CA THR A 978 -0.94 34.18 33.09
C THR A 978 -1.42 35.57 33.50
N VAL A 979 -0.62 36.32 34.27
CA VAL A 979 -0.93 37.71 34.63
C VAL A 979 -0.96 38.60 33.39
N ALA A 980 0.03 38.51 32.49
CA ALA A 980 0.08 39.31 31.26
C ALA A 980 -1.10 39.02 30.33
N GLU A 981 -1.45 37.73 30.12
CA GLU A 981 -2.63 37.34 29.35
C GLU A 981 -3.92 37.87 29.98
N THR A 982 -4.05 37.77 31.30
CA THR A 982 -5.23 38.25 32.03
C THR A 982 -5.36 39.77 31.99
N LEU A 983 -4.26 40.51 32.10
CA LEU A 983 -4.25 41.98 31.96
C LEU A 983 -4.71 42.42 30.56
N ARG A 984 -4.26 41.71 29.51
CA ARG A 984 -4.71 41.96 28.13
C ARG A 984 -6.20 41.67 27.98
N SER A 985 -6.65 40.51 28.43
CA SER A 985 -8.06 40.12 28.38
C SER A 985 -8.98 41.07 29.15
N ASN A 986 -8.49 41.70 30.22
CA ASN A 986 -9.21 42.67 31.04
C ASN A 986 -9.13 44.12 30.54
N GLY A 987 -8.68 44.34 29.29
CA GLY A 987 -8.76 45.64 28.61
C GLY A 987 -7.55 46.56 28.81
N HIS A 988 -6.46 46.11 29.44
CA HIS A 988 -5.21 46.89 29.58
C HIS A 988 -4.33 46.81 28.31
N HIS A 989 -4.91 46.94 27.11
CA HIS A 989 -4.18 46.84 25.85
C HIS A 989 -3.24 48.04 25.59
N GLN A 990 -3.48 49.18 26.24
CA GLN A 990 -2.71 50.41 26.03
C GLN A 990 -1.47 50.51 26.93
N ALA A 991 -1.46 49.81 28.06
CA ALA A 991 -0.31 49.76 28.96
C ALA A 991 0.78 48.87 28.35
N ARG A 992 2.05 49.22 28.55
CA ARG A 992 3.17 48.36 28.13
C ARG A 992 3.40 47.26 29.16
N ILE A 993 3.84 46.09 28.74
CA ILE A 993 4.19 44.98 29.64
C ILE A 993 5.63 44.55 29.36
N LEU A 994 6.50 44.74 30.35
CA LEU A 994 7.89 44.30 30.36
C LEU A 994 8.01 43.09 31.28
N MET A 995 8.35 41.93 30.70
CA MET A 995 8.56 40.70 31.46
C MET A 995 9.96 40.68 32.06
N VAL A 996 10.09 40.30 33.33
CA VAL A 996 11.36 40.20 34.06
C VAL A 996 11.60 38.73 34.43
N SER A 997 12.82 38.22 34.21
CA SER A 997 13.07 36.78 34.34
C SER A 997 14.42 36.42 34.94
N ALA A 998 14.46 35.32 35.70
CA ALA A 998 15.67 34.76 36.26
C ALA A 998 16.41 33.77 35.33
N SER A 999 15.84 33.37 34.18
CA SER A 999 16.35 32.26 33.36
C SER A 999 16.15 32.43 31.85
N ALA A 1000 17.17 32.10 31.05
CA ALA A 1000 17.09 32.10 29.58
C ALA A 1000 16.12 31.03 29.02
N LEU A 1001 15.83 29.94 29.76
CA LEU A 1001 14.76 29.00 29.36
C LEU A 1001 13.37 29.62 29.52
N GLU A 1002 13.17 30.47 30.53
CA GLU A 1002 11.90 31.20 30.72
C GLU A 1002 11.72 32.27 29.63
N ALA A 1003 12.81 32.70 28.98
CA ALA A 1003 12.78 33.63 27.85
C ALA A 1003 12.46 32.95 26.50
N HIS A 1004 12.77 31.66 26.37
CA HIS A 1004 12.75 30.92 25.09
C HIS A 1004 11.94 29.61 25.11
N GLY A 1005 11.25 29.32 26.21
CA GLY A 1005 10.29 28.23 26.30
C GLY A 1005 9.03 28.57 25.52
N THR A 1006 8.89 28.00 24.32
CA THR A 1006 7.82 28.15 23.30
C THR A 1006 7.96 29.38 22.36
N PRO A 1007 7.59 29.27 21.06
CA PRO A 1007 8.10 30.12 19.99
C PRO A 1007 7.74 31.61 20.14
N LEU A 1008 8.68 32.45 19.68
CA LEU A 1008 8.77 33.92 19.61
C LEU A 1008 7.55 34.71 19.03
N ALA A 1009 6.30 34.35 19.34
CA ALA A 1009 5.11 35.11 18.98
C ALA A 1009 3.96 34.85 19.95
N GLN A 1010 4.06 35.32 21.19
CA GLN A 1010 2.89 35.47 22.07
C GLN A 1010 2.51 36.96 22.15
N PRO A 1011 1.27 37.36 21.78
CA PRO A 1011 0.89 38.76 21.55
C PRO A 1011 0.69 39.62 22.82
N PHE A 1012 1.06 39.12 24.01
CA PHE A 1012 0.60 39.69 25.27
C PHE A 1012 1.61 40.59 26.00
N HIS A 1013 2.90 40.59 25.64
CA HIS A 1013 3.93 41.46 26.23
C HIS A 1013 4.66 42.31 25.17
N ASP A 1014 5.33 43.38 25.59
CA ASP A 1014 5.99 44.36 24.71
C ASP A 1014 7.53 44.33 24.81
N GLY A 1015 8.10 43.70 25.84
CA GLY A 1015 9.55 43.59 26.01
C GLY A 1015 9.96 42.59 27.09
N TYR A 1016 11.26 42.35 27.20
CA TYR A 1016 11.85 41.40 28.14
C TYR A 1016 13.12 41.93 28.79
N LEU A 1017 13.33 41.61 30.08
CA LEU A 1017 14.52 41.96 30.85
C LEU A 1017 14.99 40.78 31.72
N MET A 1018 16.30 40.50 31.69
CA MET A 1018 16.90 39.44 32.50
C MET A 1018 17.31 39.97 33.89
N LYS A 1019 17.18 39.12 34.91
CA LYS A 1019 17.73 39.32 36.27
C LYS A 1019 19.18 38.77 36.32
N PRO A 1020 20.12 39.42 37.03
CA PRO A 1020 19.96 40.64 37.81
C PRO A 1020 19.68 41.86 36.90
N ILE A 1021 18.80 42.75 37.37
CA ILE A 1021 18.31 43.90 36.59
C ILE A 1021 19.47 44.87 36.31
N ASP A 1022 19.85 44.98 35.04
CA ASP A 1022 20.79 46.00 34.56
C ASP A 1022 20.06 47.35 34.42
N ILE A 1023 20.40 48.31 35.27
CA ILE A 1023 19.72 49.60 35.39
C ILE A 1023 19.78 50.42 34.09
N PRO A 1024 20.95 50.65 33.47
CA PRO A 1024 21.03 51.25 32.13
C PRO A 1024 20.12 50.60 31.10
N ARG A 1025 20.09 49.26 31.06
CA ARG A 1025 19.24 48.52 30.12
C ARG A 1025 17.76 48.67 30.43
N LEU A 1026 17.38 48.65 31.70
CA LEU A 1026 16.02 48.90 32.17
C LEU A 1026 15.55 50.30 31.73
N LEU A 1027 16.36 51.33 31.98
CA LEU A 1027 16.02 52.71 31.61
C LEU A 1027 15.87 52.85 30.09
N GLU A 1028 16.72 52.22 29.29
CA GLU A 1028 16.58 52.25 27.83
C GLU A 1028 15.29 51.55 27.35
N LEU A 1029 14.93 50.41 27.95
CA LEU A 1029 13.67 49.73 27.64
C LEU A 1029 12.45 50.56 28.06
N ILE A 1030 12.47 51.20 29.23
CA ILE A 1030 11.42 52.12 29.66
C ILE A 1030 11.29 53.29 28.68
N ARG A 1031 12.42 53.88 28.25
CA ARG A 1031 12.47 54.96 27.26
C ARG A 1031 11.76 54.57 25.96
N GLN A 1032 12.09 53.39 25.44
CA GLN A 1032 11.54 52.87 24.19
C GLN A 1032 10.06 52.52 24.30
N LEU A 1033 9.66 51.84 25.39
CA LEU A 1033 8.29 51.37 25.59
C LEU A 1033 7.32 52.51 25.87
N LEU A 1034 7.71 53.43 26.77
CA LEU A 1034 6.88 54.58 27.14
C LEU A 1034 7.05 55.77 26.19
N LYS A 1035 8.03 55.71 25.26
CA LYS A 1035 8.36 56.77 24.30
C LYS A 1035 8.60 58.12 24.99
N ILE A 1036 9.42 58.10 26.03
CA ILE A 1036 9.81 59.28 26.79
C ILE A 1036 11.22 59.73 26.39
N GLU A 1037 11.52 61.01 26.62
CA GLU A 1037 12.86 61.57 26.44
C GLU A 1037 13.48 61.85 27.80
N TRP A 1038 14.63 61.24 28.08
CA TRP A 1038 15.37 61.44 29.32
C TRP A 1038 15.95 62.85 29.40
N GLN A 1039 15.94 63.41 30.60
CA GLN A 1039 16.71 64.58 30.98
C GLN A 1039 18.05 64.11 31.50
N TYR A 1040 19.10 64.49 30.78
CA TYR A 1040 20.47 64.17 31.13
C TYR A 1040 21.07 65.37 31.86
N GLU A 1041 21.84 65.10 32.91
CA GLU A 1041 22.69 66.09 33.53
C GLU A 1041 23.69 66.56 32.46
N THR A 1042 23.53 67.81 31.99
CA THR A 1042 24.43 68.38 31.00
C THR A 1042 25.69 68.79 31.75
N ASP A 1043 26.73 67.96 31.71
CA ASP A 1043 28.02 68.29 32.31
C ASP A 1043 28.73 69.35 31.43
N GLN A 1044 28.21 70.58 31.44
CA GLN A 1044 29.05 71.78 31.40
C GLN A 1044 29.35 72.17 32.84
N SER A 1045 30.18 71.36 33.50
CA SER A 1045 30.93 71.81 34.66
C SER A 1045 32.32 72.20 34.17
N ASP A 1046 32.55 73.52 34.01
CA ASP A 1046 33.89 74.10 33.94
C ASP A 1046 34.64 73.72 35.22
N VAL A 1047 35.40 72.61 35.19
CA VAL A 1047 36.42 72.35 36.20
C VAL A 1047 37.60 73.27 35.86
N PRO A 1048 38.08 74.13 36.77
CA PRO A 1048 39.21 75.00 36.48
C PRO A 1048 40.42 74.14 36.08
N HIS A 1049 40.87 74.30 34.83
CA HIS A 1049 42.08 73.64 34.35
C HIS A 1049 43.31 74.27 35.03
N TRP A 1050 43.97 73.51 35.89
CA TRP A 1050 45.24 73.91 36.48
C TRP A 1050 46.33 73.93 35.38
N LYS A 1051 46.94 75.10 35.18
CA LYS A 1051 48.01 75.31 34.19
C LYS A 1051 49.38 75.33 34.87
N PRO A 1052 50.37 74.54 34.40
CA PRO A 1052 51.69 74.44 35.05
C PRO A 1052 52.46 75.76 35.17
N ASP A 1053 52.20 76.73 34.30
CA ASP A 1053 52.91 78.03 34.25
C ASP A 1053 52.30 79.12 35.14
N ARG A 1054 51.11 78.90 35.73
CA ARG A 1054 50.42 79.93 36.55
C ARG A 1054 49.77 79.40 37.84
N GLY A 1055 49.68 78.08 38.04
CA GLY A 1055 49.12 77.49 39.27
C GLY A 1055 50.18 77.13 40.31
N SER A 1056 49.80 77.14 41.60
CA SER A 1056 50.66 76.70 42.71
C SER A 1056 50.97 75.21 42.60
N ARG A 1057 52.26 74.83 42.57
CA ARG A 1057 52.72 73.44 42.38
C ARG A 1057 52.92 72.74 43.73
N PRO A 1058 52.39 71.52 43.93
CA PRO A 1058 52.66 70.75 45.14
C PRO A 1058 54.14 70.33 45.22
N PRO A 1059 54.71 70.17 46.42
CA PRO A 1059 56.10 69.76 46.58
C PRO A 1059 56.42 68.44 45.87
N ALA A 1060 57.63 68.31 45.31
CA ALA A 1060 58.09 67.15 44.54
C ALA A 1060 57.86 65.80 45.26
N LYS A 1061 57.97 65.77 46.59
CA LYS A 1061 57.70 64.58 47.41
C LYS A 1061 56.26 64.09 47.27
N HIS A 1062 55.28 65.00 47.26
CA HIS A 1062 53.87 64.63 47.07
C HIS A 1062 53.62 64.15 45.64
N VAL A 1063 54.30 64.73 44.65
CA VAL A 1063 54.23 64.29 43.24
C VAL A 1063 54.83 62.90 43.08
N GLU A 1064 55.98 62.59 43.69
CA GLU A 1064 56.59 61.25 43.68
C GLU A 1064 55.70 60.20 44.33
N GLU A 1065 55.12 60.52 45.49
CA GLU A 1065 54.19 59.63 46.18
C GLU A 1065 52.94 59.36 45.32
N LEU A 1066 52.38 60.38 44.67
CA LEU A 1066 51.26 60.23 43.75
C LEU A 1066 51.63 59.43 42.48
N ILE A 1067 52.84 59.61 41.93
CA ILE A 1067 53.36 58.80 40.81
C ILE A 1067 53.50 57.33 41.24
N GLY A 1068 54.03 57.07 42.44
CA GLY A 1068 54.17 55.72 42.98
C GLY A 1068 52.81 55.06 43.19
N LEU A 1069 51.86 55.78 43.79
CA LEU A 1069 50.48 55.30 43.98
C LEU A 1069 49.76 55.06 42.64
N GLY A 1070 50.00 55.92 41.64
CA GLY A 1070 49.52 55.78 40.27
C GLY A 1070 50.09 54.55 39.55
N GLN A 1071 51.39 54.29 39.69
CA GLN A 1071 52.03 53.08 39.14
C GLN A 1071 51.54 51.79 39.79
N MET A 1072 51.24 51.85 41.09
CA MET A 1072 50.63 50.74 41.84
C MET A 1072 49.14 50.56 41.52
N GLY A 1073 48.50 51.55 40.87
CA GLY A 1073 47.08 51.53 40.52
C GLY A 1073 46.16 51.60 41.74
N TYR A 1074 46.64 52.12 42.88
CA TYR A 1074 45.90 52.09 44.14
C TYR A 1074 45.01 53.34 44.30
N ILE A 1075 43.90 53.36 43.58
CA ILE A 1075 42.98 54.51 43.45
C ILE A 1075 42.54 55.10 44.80
N ARG A 1076 42.18 54.26 45.77
CA ARG A 1076 41.74 54.73 47.08
C ARG A 1076 42.84 55.45 47.86
N ALA A 1077 44.09 54.99 47.72
CA ALA A 1077 45.24 55.66 48.34
C ALA A 1077 45.60 56.95 47.60
N ILE A 1078 45.41 57.01 46.28
CA ILE A 1078 45.53 58.26 45.51
C ILE A 1078 44.49 59.28 45.98
N GLN A 1079 43.22 58.90 46.11
CA GLN A 1079 42.16 59.79 46.60
C GLN A 1079 42.44 60.29 48.01
N LEU A 1080 42.83 59.41 48.93
CA LEU A 1080 43.25 59.77 50.30
C LEU A 1080 44.44 60.74 50.30
N LYS A 1081 45.43 60.52 49.42
CA LYS A 1081 46.59 61.41 49.33
C LYS A 1081 46.25 62.76 48.73
N LEU A 1082 45.33 62.80 47.76
CA LEU A 1082 44.77 64.03 47.22
C LEU A 1082 43.92 64.78 48.26
N ASP A 1083 43.15 64.07 49.09
CA ASP A 1083 42.43 64.65 50.24
C ASP A 1083 43.40 65.25 51.28
N GLU A 1084 44.49 64.54 51.59
CA GLU A 1084 45.56 65.02 52.48
C GLU A 1084 46.18 66.32 51.94
N ILE A 1085 46.59 66.34 50.66
CA ILE A 1085 47.16 67.54 50.02
C ILE A 1085 46.15 68.69 49.99
N GLY A 1086 44.88 68.41 49.70
CA GLY A 1086 43.83 69.43 49.65
C GLY A 1086 43.44 70.00 51.02
N THR A 1087 43.61 69.22 52.08
CA THR A 1087 43.31 69.63 53.46
C THR A 1087 44.48 70.37 54.10
N ASP A 1088 45.72 69.88 53.90
CA ASP A 1088 46.92 70.43 54.52
C ASP A 1088 47.48 71.64 53.75
N HIS A 1089 47.23 71.73 52.44
CA HIS A 1089 47.71 72.79 51.56
C HIS A 1089 46.62 73.32 50.60
N PRO A 1090 45.69 74.17 51.09
CA PRO A 1090 44.55 74.67 50.32
C PRO A 1090 44.94 75.43 49.03
N GLU A 1091 46.15 76.00 48.99
CA GLU A 1091 46.72 76.67 47.82
C GLU A 1091 46.91 75.76 46.59
N HIS A 1092 46.92 74.43 46.78
CA HIS A 1092 46.99 73.44 45.70
C HIS A 1092 45.61 72.88 45.32
N GLY A 1093 44.51 73.50 45.77
CA GLY A 1093 43.14 73.03 45.55
C GLY A 1093 42.79 72.77 44.08
N ASP A 1094 43.23 73.65 43.16
CA ASP A 1094 42.97 73.48 41.72
C ASP A 1094 43.68 72.24 41.14
N PHE A 1095 44.91 71.96 41.61
CA PHE A 1095 45.64 70.75 41.23
C PHE A 1095 44.95 69.51 41.78
N VAL A 1096 44.56 69.53 43.06
CA VAL A 1096 43.86 68.41 43.70
C VAL A 1096 42.53 68.12 43.00
N ALA A 1097 41.77 69.15 42.66
CA ALA A 1097 40.50 69.02 41.95
C ALA A 1097 40.67 68.43 40.54
N GLN A 1098 41.67 68.88 39.77
CA GLN A 1098 41.94 68.32 38.45
C GLN A 1098 42.41 66.86 38.54
N MET A 1099 43.32 66.56 39.46
CA MET A 1099 43.84 65.20 39.62
C MET A 1099 42.79 64.24 40.17
N ARG A 1100 41.87 64.72 41.01
CA ARG A 1100 40.69 63.98 41.45
C ARG A 1100 39.73 63.72 40.30
N ALA A 1101 39.43 64.72 39.48
CA ALA A 1101 38.57 64.55 38.31
C ALA A 1101 39.13 63.50 37.32
N LEU A 1102 40.45 63.47 37.11
CA LEU A 1102 41.09 62.45 36.28
C LEU A 1102 40.99 61.04 36.90
N ILE A 1103 41.15 60.92 38.21
CA ILE A 1103 41.03 59.63 38.93
C ILE A 1103 39.58 59.13 38.99
N ASP A 1104 38.62 60.03 39.22
CA ASP A 1104 37.19 59.70 39.29
C ASP A 1104 36.65 59.29 37.91
N ARG A 1105 37.22 59.84 36.82
CA ARG A 1105 36.97 59.40 35.43
C ARG A 1105 37.84 58.21 35.00
N PHE A 1106 38.64 57.64 35.91
CA PHE A 1106 39.57 56.54 35.65
C PHE A 1106 40.60 56.79 34.53
N ASP A 1107 40.90 58.05 34.21
CA ASP A 1107 41.93 58.43 33.23
C ASP A 1107 43.32 58.45 33.88
N LEU A 1108 43.80 57.25 34.22
CA LEU A 1108 45.11 57.03 34.83
C LEU A 1108 46.26 57.42 33.89
N ASP A 1109 46.06 57.35 32.58
CA ASP A 1109 47.08 57.72 31.60
C ASP A 1109 47.32 59.24 31.60
N GLN A 1110 46.26 60.04 31.59
CA GLN A 1110 46.37 61.50 31.66
C GLN A 1110 46.77 61.98 33.08
N TYR A 1111 46.33 61.28 34.13
CA TYR A 1111 46.83 61.48 35.50
C TYR A 1111 48.35 61.28 35.58
N MET A 1112 48.85 60.16 35.06
CA MET A 1112 50.29 59.85 35.07
C MET A 1112 51.09 60.77 34.15
N ALA A 1113 50.54 61.17 33.00
CA ALA A 1113 51.17 62.14 32.10
C ALA A 1113 51.30 63.52 32.76
N THR A 1114 50.27 63.97 33.48
CA THR A 1114 50.26 65.26 34.19
C THR A 1114 51.30 65.27 35.30
N LEU A 1115 51.37 64.21 36.13
CA LEU A 1115 52.37 64.09 37.19
C LEU A 1115 53.80 63.98 36.67
N LYS A 1116 54.03 63.21 35.60
CA LYS A 1116 55.36 63.08 34.96
C LYS A 1116 55.84 64.39 34.37
N THR A 1117 54.92 65.17 33.79
CA THR A 1117 55.23 66.51 33.26
C THR A 1117 55.64 67.44 34.40
N LEU A 1118 54.90 67.44 35.51
CA LEU A 1118 55.25 68.17 36.74
C LEU A 1118 56.61 67.75 37.30
N TYR A 1119 56.88 66.45 37.39
CA TYR A 1119 58.14 65.91 37.90
C TYR A 1119 59.34 66.29 37.02
N SER A 1120 59.15 66.42 35.70
CA SER A 1120 60.21 66.82 34.75
C SER A 1120 60.54 68.32 34.76
N TYR A 1121 59.74 69.17 35.42
CA TYR A 1121 60.00 70.61 35.51
C TYR A 1121 60.79 71.02 36.76
N ASP A 1122 60.83 70.17 37.79
CA ASP A 1122 61.53 70.42 39.05
C ASP A 1122 62.91 69.71 39.12
N HIS A 1123 63.29 68.96 38.07
CA HIS A 1123 64.56 68.23 37.94
C HIS A 1123 65.24 68.39 36.59
#